data_AF-A0A8J4F6W4-F1
#
_entry.id   AF-A0A8J4F6W4-F1
#
_cell.length_a   1.000
_cell.length_b   1.000
_cell.length_c   1.000
_cell.angle_alpha   90.00
_cell.angle_beta   90.00
_cell.angle_gamma   90.00
#
_symmetry.space_group_name_H-M   'P 1'
#
loop_
_entity.id
_entity.type
_entity.pdbx_description
1 polymer ?
#
loop_
_entity_poly.entity_id
_entity_poly.type
_entity_poly.pdbx_seq_one_letter_code
_entity_poly.pdbx_strand_id
1 'polypeptide(L)'
;MLQQRLRYWLQIFYILILVSRSFCNGSNDTLEELQLKCFRNVKTDELWKACGATYDPGYNDLPVWGALVNITLHCMPYKDGLVDQKKSAYGTFWDISAQSFFTSFLERFNDATGLRVGFQSRSVQEYVLDRMPAWPSAEEPGDLDYWMVGAEVFGEGIARKAFVDLTFLLDRENHYNFTDIPPAWRSASSSAFAGSYTALPLMAMTWPLLYRRDIFEAKGIAVPQTWQNVLDVAHYYGRGKLGAGQPDLGFCFESNVGCGYAHTAIGIILASMVQLKGPSQGSWFDPDDLQPLFLSVAMREALWIFARLKAHSVDDQTPCQQVYGMMASGRCLMYWGPSFAFKRGSAPSGPLRGRQGVARVPGSSRVLDRATGRLVNCTSELCPYATSSYAPTTTTTTTSSTTSSITIAPGAASASAGGQTTSVSTYSSTSTLVNRVYPLECISFTINAFAPLPRQAAAFALVHTFTSPLERLQIMLSPTSELGPLRFSELGESLWIAAGYEPSDVRSFLEATREFLTQPNVYVNLRIPGVFEIFALVQNMTQRALSSTYPYDEIMSYADAAIQDIMERAGGRPYLLSLYRSSVNFHPPPPPAPPAPPNPTRQVKLLVSVLVPIMAGLLLGSMVLWGYARYRRLRARARAAHSAAPGSGPATTLLVTDIQDSTVLWEGLPADVMDAAVKLHHRVIREQLLKHKGYDKTRKYMIMYENVRQWEGNMGSSAAAVCRHTR
;
A
#
# COMPACT_ATOMS: atom_id res chain seq x y z
N MET A 1 6.14 -10.52 -20.00
CA MET A 1 7.12 -9.90 -20.92
C MET A 1 7.12 -8.37 -20.88
N LEU A 2 5.99 -7.65 -21.01
CA LEU A 2 5.99 -6.16 -21.01
C LEU A 2 6.48 -5.54 -19.68
N GLN A 3 6.03 -6.02 -18.52
CA GLN A 3 6.53 -5.59 -17.20
C GLN A 3 8.00 -5.91 -16.96
N GLN A 4 8.49 -7.00 -17.54
CA GLN A 4 9.89 -7.44 -17.45
C GLN A 4 10.80 -6.55 -18.30
N ARG A 5 10.29 -6.11 -19.46
CA ARG A 5 10.92 -5.08 -20.30
C ARG A 5 10.89 -3.72 -19.60
N LEU A 6 9.77 -3.28 -19.02
CA LEU A 6 9.68 -1.99 -18.31
C LEU A 6 10.67 -1.88 -17.13
N ARG A 7 10.77 -2.93 -16.30
CA ARG A 7 11.78 -3.00 -15.22
C ARG A 7 13.20 -2.95 -15.75
N TYR A 8 13.47 -3.64 -16.86
CA TYR A 8 14.77 -3.61 -17.54
C TYR A 8 15.10 -2.21 -18.12
N TRP A 9 14.09 -1.48 -18.62
CA TRP A 9 14.27 -0.14 -19.20
C TRP A 9 14.51 0.95 -18.16
N LEU A 10 13.76 0.94 -17.05
CA LEU A 10 13.98 1.86 -15.92
C LEU A 10 15.32 1.61 -15.23
N GLN A 11 15.76 0.35 -15.19
CA GLN A 11 17.11 0.00 -14.75
C GLN A 11 18.16 0.63 -15.66
N ILE A 12 18.00 0.64 -16.99
CA ILE A 12 18.95 1.28 -17.91
C ILE A 12 18.98 2.80 -17.71
N PHE A 13 17.83 3.46 -17.59
CA PHE A 13 17.79 4.91 -17.39
C PHE A 13 18.27 5.34 -16.00
N TYR A 14 18.03 4.52 -14.98
CA TYR A 14 18.63 4.72 -13.66
C TYR A 14 20.14 4.46 -13.66
N ILE A 15 20.61 3.42 -14.36
CA ILE A 15 22.05 3.21 -14.57
C ILE A 15 22.63 4.46 -15.24
N LEU A 16 21.97 5.04 -16.23
CA LEU A 16 22.37 6.32 -16.84
C LEU A 16 22.47 7.46 -15.81
N ILE A 17 21.50 7.61 -14.90
CA ILE A 17 21.51 8.62 -13.81
C ILE A 17 22.61 8.35 -12.76
N LEU A 18 22.79 7.10 -12.33
CA LEU A 18 23.84 6.72 -11.38
C LEU A 18 25.24 6.86 -11.97
N VAL A 19 25.38 6.47 -13.24
CA VAL A 19 26.62 6.62 -14.00
C VAL A 19 26.93 8.10 -14.11
N SER A 20 26.00 8.97 -14.50
CA SER A 20 26.28 10.40 -14.59
C SER A 20 26.71 11.00 -13.25
N ARG A 21 26.07 10.63 -12.14
CA ARG A 21 26.47 11.09 -10.79
C ARG A 21 27.88 10.62 -10.40
N SER A 22 28.19 9.35 -10.61
CA SER A 22 29.52 8.79 -10.28
C SER A 22 30.61 9.34 -11.20
N PHE A 23 30.27 9.52 -12.48
CA PHE A 23 31.15 10.02 -13.53
C PHE A 23 31.43 11.53 -13.37
N CYS A 24 30.43 12.36 -13.07
CA CYS A 24 30.63 13.79 -12.78
C CYS A 24 31.39 14.02 -11.46
N ASN A 25 31.35 13.07 -10.52
CA ASN A 25 32.13 13.11 -9.27
C ASN A 25 33.58 12.58 -9.41
N GLY A 26 34.02 12.21 -10.63
CA GLY A 26 35.42 11.82 -10.89
C GLY A 26 35.82 10.41 -10.44
N SER A 27 34.87 9.52 -10.17
CA SER A 27 35.14 8.12 -9.79
C SER A 27 35.21 7.21 -11.03
N ASN A 28 36.37 6.59 -11.28
CA ASN A 28 36.56 5.63 -12.40
C ASN A 28 36.02 4.22 -12.10
N ASP A 29 35.82 3.87 -10.82
CA ASP A 29 35.64 2.47 -10.39
C ASP A 29 34.30 1.85 -10.82
N THR A 30 33.30 2.65 -11.20
CA THR A 30 31.96 2.17 -11.57
C THR A 30 31.75 1.95 -13.07
N LEU A 31 32.65 2.44 -13.94
CA LEU A 31 32.48 2.39 -15.41
C LEU A 31 32.76 0.99 -15.98
N GLU A 32 33.66 0.21 -15.36
CA GLU A 32 33.98 -1.16 -15.77
C GLU A 32 32.92 -2.18 -15.34
N GLU A 33 32.29 -1.99 -14.17
CA GLU A 33 31.23 -2.89 -13.67
C GLU A 33 29.87 -2.69 -14.36
N LEU A 34 29.62 -1.50 -14.94
CA LEU A 34 28.35 -1.13 -15.57
C LEU A 34 28.34 -1.23 -17.10
N GLN A 35 29.30 -1.94 -17.70
CA GLN A 35 29.41 -2.16 -19.17
C GLN A 35 28.24 -2.98 -19.76
N LEU A 36 27.05 -2.39 -19.83
CA LEU A 36 26.01 -2.77 -20.76
C LEU A 36 26.44 -2.37 -22.18
N LYS A 37 26.13 -3.22 -23.17
CA LYS A 37 26.50 -3.09 -24.60
C LYS A 37 26.33 -1.69 -25.21
N CYS A 38 25.47 -0.85 -24.63
CA CYS A 38 25.22 0.53 -25.04
C CYS A 38 26.39 1.49 -24.75
N PHE A 39 27.06 1.38 -23.59
CA PHE A 39 28.05 2.39 -23.14
C PHE A 39 29.48 2.20 -23.66
N ARG A 40 29.85 1.01 -24.15
CA ARG A 40 31.20 0.78 -24.73
C ARG A 40 31.51 1.70 -25.92
N ASN A 41 30.48 2.18 -26.61
CA ASN A 41 30.59 3.02 -27.81
C ASN A 41 30.08 4.46 -27.59
N VAL A 42 29.64 4.81 -26.37
CA VAL A 42 29.18 6.16 -26.06
C VAL A 42 30.40 7.07 -25.95
N LYS A 43 30.34 8.24 -26.59
CA LYS A 43 31.32 9.31 -26.39
C LYS A 43 31.25 9.78 -24.95
N THR A 44 32.07 9.20 -24.08
CA THR A 44 32.37 9.68 -22.72
C THR A 44 32.61 11.19 -22.71
N ASP A 45 33.12 11.74 -23.81
CA ASP A 45 33.32 13.16 -24.06
C ASP A 45 32.03 14.00 -24.01
N GLU A 46 30.88 13.50 -24.49
CA GLU A 46 29.62 14.25 -24.45
C GLU A 46 29.10 14.39 -23.01
N LEU A 47 29.17 13.29 -22.24
CA LEU A 47 28.82 13.31 -20.83
C LEU A 47 29.81 14.13 -20.01
N TRP A 48 31.12 14.03 -20.29
CA TRP A 48 32.16 14.83 -19.63
C TRP A 48 32.01 16.32 -19.90
N LYS A 49 31.71 16.71 -21.16
CA LYS A 49 31.39 18.10 -21.51
C LYS A 49 30.15 18.59 -20.77
N ALA A 50 29.11 17.77 -20.66
CA ALA A 50 27.92 18.09 -19.88
C ALA A 50 28.24 18.27 -18.39
N CYS A 51 29.02 17.37 -17.78
CA CYS A 51 29.50 17.50 -16.40
C CYS A 51 30.38 18.74 -16.18
N GLY A 52 31.19 19.12 -17.17
CA GLY A 52 32.01 20.33 -17.10
C GLY A 52 31.19 21.63 -17.23
N ALA A 53 30.03 21.57 -17.88
CA ALA A 53 29.10 22.68 -18.03
C ALA A 53 28.20 22.90 -16.79
N THR A 54 28.05 21.89 -15.93
CA THR A 54 27.41 22.01 -14.61
C THR A 54 28.38 22.66 -13.60
N TYR A 55 28.51 23.99 -13.65
CA TYR A 55 29.38 24.78 -12.75
C TYR A 55 28.62 25.68 -11.77
N ASP A 56 27.31 25.44 -11.57
CA ASP A 56 26.48 26.23 -10.67
C ASP A 56 25.78 25.32 -9.66
N PRO A 57 26.10 25.41 -8.36
CA PRO A 57 25.51 24.58 -7.30
C PRO A 57 24.00 24.81 -7.09
N GLY A 58 23.38 25.76 -7.82
CA GLY A 58 21.93 25.98 -7.84
C GLY A 58 21.20 25.42 -9.07
N TYR A 59 21.90 24.91 -10.08
CA TYR A 59 21.28 24.43 -11.33
C TYR A 59 21.17 22.90 -11.32
N ASN A 60 19.93 22.42 -11.47
CA ASN A 60 19.62 21.03 -11.82
C ASN A 60 20.54 20.57 -12.95
N ASP A 61 21.00 19.31 -12.94
CA ASP A 61 21.93 18.69 -13.91
C ASP A 61 21.39 18.68 -15.37
N LEU A 62 20.96 19.83 -15.92
CA LEU A 62 20.23 19.99 -17.17
C LEU A 62 21.07 19.61 -18.39
N PRO A 63 22.33 20.04 -18.52
CA PRO A 63 23.19 19.54 -19.59
C PRO A 63 23.36 18.02 -19.52
N VAL A 64 23.42 17.45 -18.32
CA VAL A 64 23.52 16.00 -18.11
C VAL A 64 22.24 15.31 -18.60
N TRP A 65 21.06 15.84 -18.28
CA TRP A 65 19.79 15.32 -18.82
C TRP A 65 19.78 15.30 -20.35
N GLY A 66 20.23 16.38 -21.00
CA GLY A 66 20.37 16.45 -22.46
C GLY A 66 21.29 15.36 -23.02
N ALA A 67 22.47 15.20 -22.41
CA ALA A 67 23.42 14.15 -22.79
C ALA A 67 22.84 12.74 -22.61
N LEU A 68 22.18 12.45 -21.48
CA LEU A 68 21.57 11.15 -21.21
C LEU A 68 20.46 10.80 -22.21
N VAL A 69 19.63 11.77 -22.60
CA VAL A 69 18.59 11.57 -23.62
C VAL A 69 19.21 11.30 -24.99
N ASN A 70 20.25 12.06 -25.37
CA ASN A 70 20.96 11.84 -26.64
C ASN A 70 21.66 10.47 -26.70
N ILE A 71 22.26 10.04 -25.60
CA ILE A 71 22.84 8.70 -25.46
C ILE A 71 21.75 7.63 -25.64
N THR A 72 20.58 7.83 -25.02
CA THR A 72 19.44 6.92 -25.15
C THR A 72 18.97 6.82 -26.61
N LEU A 73 18.88 7.95 -27.32
CA LEU A 73 18.54 8.01 -28.74
C LEU A 73 19.55 7.26 -29.61
N HIS A 74 20.86 7.41 -29.35
CA HIS A 74 21.89 6.71 -30.10
C HIS A 74 21.81 5.18 -29.90
N CYS A 75 21.55 4.75 -28.67
CA CYS A 75 21.45 3.33 -28.32
C CYS A 75 20.16 2.68 -28.84
N MET A 76 19.08 3.46 -28.93
CA MET A 76 17.75 3.01 -29.31
C MET A 76 17.14 4.00 -30.29
N PRO A 77 17.63 4.01 -31.55
CA PRO A 77 17.12 4.92 -32.56
C PRO A 77 15.65 4.63 -32.84
N TYR A 78 14.94 5.67 -33.29
CA TYR A 78 13.57 5.52 -33.74
C TYR A 78 13.48 4.51 -34.88
N LYS A 79 12.42 3.71 -34.92
CA LYS A 79 12.10 2.90 -36.10
C LYS A 79 11.71 3.84 -37.25
N ASP A 80 12.11 3.48 -38.47
CA ASP A 80 11.74 4.22 -39.67
C ASP A 80 10.22 4.37 -39.77
N GLY A 81 9.74 5.59 -40.08
CA GLY A 81 8.32 5.90 -40.24
C GLY A 81 7.58 6.43 -38.99
N LEU A 82 8.23 6.52 -37.83
CA LEU A 82 7.64 7.21 -36.66
C LEU A 82 7.78 8.73 -36.82
N VAL A 83 6.61 9.37 -36.90
CA VAL A 83 6.36 10.74 -37.34
C VAL A 83 7.02 11.79 -36.43
N ASP A 84 7.55 12.82 -37.09
CA ASP A 84 8.25 14.02 -36.59
C ASP A 84 9.54 13.77 -35.79
N GLN A 85 10.63 13.43 -36.51
CA GLN A 85 12.00 13.32 -35.98
C GLN A 85 12.57 14.65 -35.43
N LYS A 86 11.81 15.75 -35.39
CA LYS A 86 12.29 17.07 -34.93
C LYS A 86 12.07 17.34 -33.45
N LYS A 87 11.23 16.58 -32.74
CA LYS A 87 10.92 16.81 -31.32
C LYS A 87 11.47 15.69 -30.43
N SER A 88 12.07 16.09 -29.31
CA SER A 88 12.55 15.18 -28.26
C SER A 88 11.39 14.64 -27.42
N ALA A 89 10.35 15.45 -27.19
CA ALA A 89 9.06 15.02 -26.62
C ALA A 89 7.97 16.08 -26.92
N TYR A 90 6.70 15.69 -26.88
CA TYR A 90 5.56 16.59 -27.01
C TYR A 90 4.43 16.19 -26.06
N GLY A 91 3.80 17.15 -25.38
CA GLY A 91 2.76 16.80 -24.39
C GLY A 91 1.68 17.85 -24.21
N THR A 92 0.92 17.74 -23.13
CA THR A 92 -0.13 18.70 -22.79
C THR A 92 0.17 19.46 -21.50
N PHE A 93 -0.24 20.73 -21.47
CA PHE A 93 -0.28 21.55 -20.27
C PHE A 93 -1.63 22.28 -20.22
N TRP A 94 -2.19 22.46 -19.03
CA TRP A 94 -3.49 23.11 -18.92
C TRP A 94 -3.40 24.62 -19.14
N ASP A 95 -4.42 25.23 -19.75
CA ASP A 95 -4.54 26.68 -19.86
C ASP A 95 -4.91 27.28 -18.49
N ILE A 96 -3.89 27.45 -17.64
CA ILE A 96 -3.96 28.02 -16.30
C ILE A 96 -2.84 29.04 -16.13
N SER A 97 -2.89 29.88 -15.09
CA SER A 97 -1.90 30.94 -14.89
C SER A 97 -0.46 30.40 -14.77
N ALA A 98 -0.31 29.19 -14.21
CA ALA A 98 0.99 28.50 -14.13
C ALA A 98 1.62 28.17 -15.50
N GLN A 99 0.85 28.20 -16.60
CA GLN A 99 1.37 27.90 -17.95
C GLN A 99 2.43 28.90 -18.39
N SER A 100 2.29 30.18 -18.05
CA SER A 100 3.30 31.19 -18.41
C SER A 100 4.68 30.86 -17.82
N PHE A 101 4.70 30.39 -16.56
CA PHE A 101 5.92 29.90 -15.90
C PHE A 101 6.48 28.65 -16.58
N PHE A 102 5.60 27.73 -16.98
CA PHE A 102 6.02 26.52 -17.71
C PHE A 102 6.62 26.85 -19.07
N THR A 103 6.05 27.78 -19.83
CA THR A 103 6.59 28.23 -21.13
C THR A 103 7.99 28.82 -20.97
N SER A 104 8.17 29.76 -20.04
CA SER A 104 9.49 30.35 -19.80
C SER A 104 10.50 29.34 -19.25
N PHE A 105 10.06 28.38 -18.44
CA PHE A 105 10.91 27.27 -17.98
C PHE A 105 11.31 26.36 -19.15
N LEU A 106 10.38 26.02 -20.03
CA LEU A 106 10.61 25.12 -21.15
C LEU A 106 11.64 25.68 -22.14
N GLU A 107 11.62 27.00 -22.40
CA GLU A 107 12.63 27.68 -23.19
C GLU A 107 14.03 27.48 -22.59
N ARG A 108 14.21 27.82 -21.30
CA ARG A 108 15.48 27.62 -20.60
C ARG A 108 15.91 26.15 -20.55
N PHE A 109 14.95 25.24 -20.36
CA PHE A 109 15.19 23.81 -20.34
C PHE A 109 15.71 23.32 -21.69
N ASN A 110 15.06 23.69 -22.79
CA ASN A 110 15.49 23.30 -24.14
C ASN A 110 16.86 23.90 -24.48
N ASP A 111 17.11 25.16 -24.14
CA ASP A 111 18.40 25.81 -24.39
C ASP A 111 19.54 25.13 -23.61
N ALA A 112 19.32 24.81 -22.33
CA ALA A 112 20.32 24.19 -21.47
C ALA A 112 20.59 22.72 -21.80
N THR A 113 19.57 21.99 -22.25
CA THR A 113 19.66 20.54 -22.54
C THR A 113 19.99 20.25 -24.01
N GLY A 114 19.76 21.21 -24.92
CA GLY A 114 19.78 21.00 -26.37
C GLY A 114 18.61 20.15 -26.89
N LEU A 115 17.62 19.84 -26.04
CA LEU A 115 16.43 19.09 -26.42
C LEU A 115 15.40 19.98 -27.11
N ARG A 116 14.46 19.34 -27.81
CA ARG A 116 13.34 20.01 -28.48
C ARG A 116 12.03 19.49 -27.91
N VAL A 117 11.73 19.84 -26.66
CA VAL A 117 10.47 19.48 -26.02
C VAL A 117 9.44 20.58 -26.24
N GLY A 118 8.20 20.20 -26.53
CA GLY A 118 7.09 21.13 -26.75
C GLY A 118 5.81 20.67 -26.06
N PHE A 119 4.80 21.53 -26.06
CA PHE A 119 3.47 21.18 -25.56
C PHE A 119 2.36 21.82 -26.39
N GLN A 120 1.14 21.33 -26.18
CA GLN A 120 -0.09 22.01 -26.55
C GLN A 120 -0.86 22.43 -25.29
N SER A 121 -1.42 23.64 -25.34
CA SER A 121 -2.33 24.13 -24.32
C SER A 121 -3.66 23.40 -24.43
N ARG A 122 -4.30 23.17 -23.29
CA ARG A 122 -5.67 22.63 -23.22
C ARG A 122 -6.41 23.29 -22.08
N SER A 123 -7.58 23.88 -22.34
CA SER A 123 -8.35 24.45 -21.25
C SER A 123 -8.80 23.36 -20.27
N VAL A 124 -8.97 23.75 -18.99
CA VAL A 124 -9.49 22.83 -17.98
C VAL A 124 -10.91 22.36 -18.35
N GLN A 125 -11.70 23.23 -18.97
CA GLN A 125 -13.03 22.89 -19.45
C GLN A 125 -12.96 21.82 -20.56
N GLU A 126 -12.09 21.98 -21.56
CA GLU A 126 -11.86 20.96 -22.58
C GLU A 126 -11.34 19.67 -21.95
N TYR A 127 -10.47 19.73 -20.93
CA TYR A 127 -10.01 18.53 -20.22
C TYR A 127 -11.15 17.76 -19.57
N VAL A 128 -12.04 18.47 -18.88
CA VAL A 128 -13.18 17.88 -18.17
C VAL A 128 -14.25 17.37 -19.15
N LEU A 129 -14.52 18.11 -20.23
CA LEU A 129 -15.60 17.81 -21.17
C LEU A 129 -15.18 16.86 -22.31
N ASP A 130 -13.99 17.06 -22.88
CA ASP A 130 -13.48 16.39 -24.08
C ASP A 130 -12.44 15.30 -23.77
N ARG A 131 -12.39 14.82 -22.52
CA ARG A 131 -11.71 13.59 -22.02
C ARG A 131 -10.28 13.37 -22.55
N MET A 132 -9.69 12.18 -22.46
CA MET A 132 -8.55 11.87 -23.33
C MET A 132 -9.12 11.34 -24.65
N PRO A 133 -9.07 12.09 -25.76
CA PRO A 133 -9.81 11.76 -26.98
C PRO A 133 -9.41 10.40 -27.58
N ALA A 134 -8.16 9.98 -27.37
CA ALA A 134 -7.71 8.61 -27.59
C ALA A 134 -6.65 8.23 -26.55
N TRP A 135 -6.76 7.03 -26.01
CA TRP A 135 -5.74 6.48 -25.11
C TRP A 135 -4.66 5.77 -25.92
N PRO A 136 -3.37 5.92 -25.55
CA PRO A 136 -2.29 5.27 -26.27
C PRO A 136 -2.35 3.75 -26.13
N SER A 137 -1.86 3.05 -27.15
CA SER A 137 -1.70 1.59 -27.19
C SER A 137 -0.37 1.20 -27.84
N ALA A 138 -0.05 -0.09 -27.88
CA ALA A 138 1.18 -0.55 -28.52
C ALA A 138 1.13 -0.39 -30.05
N GLU A 139 -0.07 -0.51 -30.62
CA GLU A 139 -0.36 -0.39 -32.05
C GLU A 139 -0.48 1.08 -32.46
N GLU A 140 -1.09 1.90 -31.60
CA GLU A 140 -1.28 3.34 -31.79
C GLU A 140 -0.76 4.09 -30.56
N PRO A 141 0.56 4.36 -30.47
CA PRO A 141 1.15 5.07 -29.34
C PRO A 141 0.64 6.50 -29.15
N GLY A 142 0.08 7.10 -30.19
CA GLY A 142 -0.37 8.49 -30.21
C GLY A 142 0.79 9.49 -30.29
N ASP A 143 0.43 10.77 -30.38
CA ASP A 143 1.37 11.88 -30.61
C ASP A 143 1.87 12.56 -29.32
N LEU A 144 1.32 12.17 -28.17
CA LEU A 144 1.61 12.77 -26.87
C LEU A 144 2.49 11.84 -26.03
N ASP A 145 3.60 12.36 -25.57
CA ASP A 145 4.59 11.67 -24.74
C ASP A 145 4.36 11.91 -23.23
N TYR A 146 3.68 13.01 -22.88
CA TYR A 146 3.29 13.32 -21.49
C TYR A 146 2.00 14.12 -21.40
N TRP A 147 1.33 14.01 -20.26
CA TRP A 147 0.09 14.74 -19.97
C TRP A 147 0.07 15.34 -18.57
N MET A 148 -0.41 16.58 -18.48
CA MET A 148 -0.95 17.14 -17.24
C MET A 148 -2.35 16.59 -16.99
N VAL A 149 -2.56 15.94 -15.84
CA VAL A 149 -3.78 15.18 -15.52
C VAL A 149 -4.22 15.34 -14.06
N GLY A 150 -5.53 15.27 -13.82
CA GLY A 150 -6.12 15.11 -12.49
C GLY A 150 -6.07 13.66 -12.02
N ALA A 151 -6.28 13.43 -10.72
CA ALA A 151 -6.14 12.12 -10.10
C ALA A 151 -7.09 11.05 -10.68
N GLU A 152 -8.24 11.45 -11.20
CA GLU A 152 -9.27 10.60 -11.78
C GLU A 152 -8.76 9.68 -12.90
N VAL A 153 -7.73 10.08 -13.65
CA VAL A 153 -7.22 9.31 -14.80
C VAL A 153 -6.58 7.98 -14.42
N PHE A 154 -6.16 7.79 -13.16
CA PHE A 154 -5.33 6.63 -12.80
C PHE A 154 -6.06 5.30 -12.93
N GLY A 155 -7.39 5.28 -12.81
CA GLY A 155 -8.18 4.08 -13.08
C GLY A 155 -8.07 3.63 -14.54
N GLU A 156 -8.28 4.55 -15.48
CA GLU A 156 -8.11 4.31 -16.92
C GLU A 156 -6.66 3.98 -17.29
N GLY A 157 -5.70 4.71 -16.71
CA GLY A 157 -4.28 4.48 -16.92
C GLY A 157 -3.84 3.07 -16.53
N ILE A 158 -4.39 2.52 -15.44
CA ILE A 158 -4.16 1.13 -15.02
C ILE A 158 -4.79 0.15 -16.02
N ALA A 159 -6.07 0.34 -16.35
CA ALA A 159 -6.79 -0.55 -17.26
C ALA A 159 -6.08 -0.68 -18.62
N ARG A 160 -5.48 0.42 -19.08
CA ARG A 160 -4.84 0.53 -20.40
C ARG A 160 -3.33 0.38 -20.37
N LYS A 161 -2.72 0.37 -19.18
CA LYS A 161 -1.26 0.41 -18.97
C LYS A 161 -0.61 1.61 -19.69
N ALA A 162 -1.31 2.74 -19.70
CA ALA A 162 -0.95 3.91 -20.50
C ALA A 162 0.21 4.73 -19.91
N PHE A 163 0.50 4.56 -18.62
CA PHE A 163 1.48 5.38 -17.89
C PHE A 163 2.74 4.60 -17.51
N VAL A 164 3.90 5.23 -17.67
CA VAL A 164 5.19 4.69 -17.23
C VAL A 164 5.18 4.48 -15.71
N ASP A 165 5.67 3.32 -15.25
CA ASP A 165 5.93 3.06 -13.83
C ASP A 165 7.22 3.78 -13.40
N LEU A 166 7.11 4.77 -12.52
CA LEU A 166 8.21 5.56 -12.00
C LEU A 166 8.70 5.10 -10.63
N THR A 167 8.11 4.04 -10.05
CA THR A 167 8.39 3.57 -8.69
C THR A 167 9.87 3.38 -8.44
N PHE A 168 10.56 2.69 -9.37
CA PHE A 168 11.97 2.39 -9.24
C PHE A 168 12.86 3.64 -9.22
N LEU A 169 12.50 4.67 -10.01
CA LEU A 169 13.22 5.94 -10.10
C LEU A 169 12.98 6.79 -8.85
N LEU A 170 11.71 6.96 -8.47
CA LEU A 170 11.32 7.80 -7.33
C LEU A 170 11.80 7.27 -5.97
N ASP A 171 12.02 5.95 -5.86
CA ASP A 171 12.58 5.29 -4.69
C ASP A 171 14.10 5.55 -4.52
N ARG A 172 14.80 5.95 -5.58
CA ARG A 172 16.27 6.01 -5.61
C ARG A 172 16.86 7.37 -5.99
N GLU A 173 16.03 8.29 -6.48
CA GLU A 173 16.41 9.64 -6.89
C GLU A 173 16.01 10.66 -5.81
N ASN A 174 17.00 11.28 -5.17
CA ASN A 174 16.76 12.18 -4.04
C ASN A 174 16.43 13.63 -4.45
N HIS A 175 16.77 14.08 -5.67
CA HIS A 175 16.56 15.50 -6.04
C HIS A 175 15.07 15.87 -6.15
N TYR A 176 14.22 14.92 -6.56
CA TYR A 176 12.77 15.16 -6.56
C TYR A 176 12.18 15.36 -5.16
N ASN A 177 12.90 14.88 -4.14
CA ASN A 177 12.51 14.85 -2.74
C ASN A 177 11.10 14.27 -2.56
N PHE A 178 10.89 13.06 -3.09
CA PHE A 178 9.57 12.42 -3.12
C PHE A 178 9.02 12.18 -1.71
N THR A 179 9.89 11.83 -0.76
CA THR A 179 9.51 11.51 0.62
C THR A 179 8.96 12.70 1.41
N ASP A 180 9.29 13.92 1.01
CA ASP A 180 8.77 15.17 1.59
C ASP A 180 7.32 15.49 1.16
N ILE A 181 6.80 14.77 0.16
CA ILE A 181 5.36 14.79 -0.15
C ILE A 181 4.64 13.88 0.86
N PRO A 182 3.53 14.30 1.49
CA PRO A 182 2.76 13.47 2.42
C PRO A 182 2.35 12.12 1.80
N PRO A 183 2.41 11.00 2.54
CA PRO A 183 2.11 9.67 1.99
C PRO A 183 0.73 9.56 1.35
N ALA A 184 -0.31 10.10 2.00
CA ALA A 184 -1.68 10.12 1.46
C ALA A 184 -1.75 10.88 0.13
N TRP A 185 -0.95 11.93 -0.04
CA TRP A 185 -0.94 12.76 -1.24
C TRP A 185 -0.21 12.07 -2.37
N ARG A 186 0.98 11.50 -2.12
CA ARG A 186 1.70 10.66 -3.10
C ARG A 186 0.85 9.50 -3.59
N SER A 187 0.14 8.86 -2.67
CA SER A 187 -0.74 7.75 -3.01
C SER A 187 -1.94 8.22 -3.83
N ALA A 188 -2.47 9.41 -3.56
CA ALA A 188 -3.63 9.94 -4.26
C ALA A 188 -3.30 10.48 -5.65
N SER A 189 -2.08 10.93 -5.86
CA SER A 189 -1.56 11.56 -7.08
C SER A 189 -0.96 10.56 -8.08
N SER A 190 -1.19 9.25 -7.92
CA SER A 190 -0.66 8.23 -8.81
C SER A 190 -1.44 6.92 -8.73
N SER A 191 -1.01 5.91 -9.49
CA SER A 191 -1.52 4.52 -9.42
C SER A 191 -0.95 3.72 -8.23
N ALA A 192 -0.46 4.38 -7.17
CA ALA A 192 0.21 3.72 -6.04
C ALA A 192 -0.68 2.66 -5.36
N PHE A 193 -2.00 2.88 -5.35
CA PHE A 193 -2.98 1.93 -4.84
C PHE A 193 -3.04 0.61 -5.63
N ALA A 194 -2.48 0.59 -6.85
CA ALA A 194 -2.27 -0.61 -7.66
C ALA A 194 -0.81 -1.09 -7.65
N GLY A 195 0.02 -0.54 -6.75
CA GLY A 195 1.41 -0.97 -6.53
C GLY A 195 2.48 -0.25 -7.35
N SER A 196 2.13 0.81 -8.09
CA SER A 196 3.10 1.57 -8.90
C SER A 196 2.87 3.08 -8.88
N TYR A 197 3.90 3.88 -8.62
CA TYR A 197 3.87 5.32 -8.81
C TYR A 197 4.01 5.66 -10.29
N THR A 198 2.94 6.09 -10.94
CA THR A 198 2.92 6.35 -12.41
C THR A 198 2.91 7.84 -12.79
N ALA A 199 3.21 8.72 -11.84
CA ALA A 199 3.09 10.15 -12.04
C ALA A 199 4.05 10.96 -11.15
N LEU A 200 4.35 12.18 -11.60
CA LEU A 200 5.09 13.20 -10.85
C LEU A 200 4.11 14.29 -10.41
N PRO A 201 3.79 14.40 -9.11
CA PRO A 201 2.85 15.41 -8.62
C PRO A 201 3.33 16.83 -8.87
N LEU A 202 2.45 17.68 -9.41
CA LEU A 202 2.71 19.10 -9.62
C LEU A 202 2.10 19.94 -8.50
N MET A 203 0.85 19.66 -8.13
CA MET A 203 0.15 20.36 -7.06
C MET A 203 -0.86 19.48 -6.36
N ALA A 204 -1.06 19.78 -5.09
CA ALA A 204 -2.24 19.39 -4.34
C ALA A 204 -3.04 20.65 -4.02
N MET A 205 -4.35 20.58 -4.20
CA MET A 205 -5.29 21.65 -3.87
C MET A 205 -6.22 21.11 -2.78
N THR A 206 -6.27 21.85 -1.68
CA THR A 206 -7.27 21.66 -0.62
C THR A 206 -8.45 22.57 -0.92
N TRP A 207 -9.60 22.28 -0.31
CA TRP A 207 -10.84 23.06 -0.49
C TRP A 207 -11.28 23.74 0.82
N PRO A 208 -10.57 24.79 1.28
CA PRO A 208 -10.93 25.49 2.51
C PRO A 208 -12.16 26.39 2.32
N LEU A 209 -12.71 26.84 3.45
CA LEU A 209 -13.61 27.99 3.50
C LEU A 209 -12.78 29.25 3.76
N LEU A 210 -12.65 30.12 2.77
CA LEU A 210 -12.09 31.46 2.93
C LEU A 210 -13.20 32.42 3.35
N TYR A 211 -12.88 33.40 4.19
CA TYR A 211 -13.87 34.38 4.66
C TYR A 211 -13.25 35.74 4.97
N ARG A 212 -14.07 36.80 4.96
CA ARG A 212 -13.68 38.15 5.39
C ARG A 212 -13.57 38.23 6.91
N ARG A 213 -12.40 37.88 7.44
CA ARG A 213 -12.10 37.87 8.88
C ARG A 213 -12.42 39.20 9.53
N ASP A 214 -12.08 40.30 8.88
CA ASP A 214 -12.38 41.66 9.34
C ASP A 214 -13.88 41.92 9.53
N ILE A 215 -14.74 41.48 8.61
CA ILE A 215 -16.19 41.63 8.72
C ILE A 215 -16.76 40.68 9.78
N PHE A 216 -16.26 39.45 9.83
CA PHE A 216 -16.70 38.46 10.81
C PHE A 216 -16.42 38.92 12.24
N GLU A 217 -15.22 39.44 12.49
CA GLU A 217 -14.84 40.01 13.79
C GLU A 217 -15.66 41.25 14.11
N ALA A 218 -15.78 42.20 13.17
CA ALA A 218 -16.54 43.44 13.39
C ALA A 218 -18.04 43.23 13.65
N LYS A 219 -18.62 42.14 13.13
CA LYS A 219 -20.04 41.80 13.27
C LYS A 219 -20.31 40.70 14.30
N GLY A 220 -19.28 40.11 14.90
CA GLY A 220 -19.42 38.98 15.82
C GLY A 220 -19.98 37.72 15.15
N ILE A 221 -19.68 37.49 13.86
CA ILE A 221 -20.14 36.31 13.11
C ILE A 221 -19.25 35.12 13.47
N ALA A 222 -19.85 34.05 13.98
CA ALA A 222 -19.14 32.79 14.19
C ALA A 222 -18.78 32.15 12.84
N VAL A 223 -17.57 31.61 12.73
CA VAL A 223 -17.11 30.90 11.52
C VAL A 223 -17.97 29.64 11.29
N PRO A 224 -18.68 29.52 10.14
CA PRO A 224 -19.57 28.40 9.85
C PRO A 224 -18.90 27.04 9.99
N GLN A 225 -19.59 26.13 10.67
CA GLN A 225 -19.13 24.77 10.88
C GLN A 225 -19.87 23.77 9.98
N THR A 226 -21.13 24.04 9.64
CA THR A 226 -21.98 23.21 8.77
C THR A 226 -22.37 23.93 7.49
N TRP A 227 -22.80 23.18 6.47
CA TRP A 227 -23.42 23.74 5.26
C TRP A 227 -24.61 24.65 5.59
N GLN A 228 -25.42 24.28 6.58
CA GLN A 228 -26.54 25.11 7.04
C GLN A 228 -26.05 26.44 7.62
N ASN A 229 -25.00 26.45 8.44
CA ASN A 229 -24.45 27.70 8.97
C ASN A 229 -23.95 28.62 7.86
N VAL A 230 -23.34 28.06 6.80
CA VAL A 230 -22.93 28.84 5.63
C VAL A 230 -24.15 29.49 4.96
N LEU A 231 -25.22 28.71 4.74
CA LEU A 231 -26.46 29.22 4.16
C LEU A 231 -27.08 30.33 5.01
N ASP A 232 -27.10 30.17 6.34
CA ASP A 232 -27.66 31.16 7.26
C ASP A 232 -26.88 32.49 7.16
N VAL A 233 -25.54 32.44 7.21
CA VAL A 233 -24.68 33.62 7.08
C VAL A 233 -24.83 34.25 5.70
N ALA A 234 -24.80 33.45 4.63
CA ALA A 234 -24.92 33.94 3.26
C ALA A 234 -26.27 34.59 2.98
N HIS A 235 -27.35 34.04 3.54
CA HIS A 235 -28.69 34.59 3.45
C HIS A 235 -28.84 35.90 4.24
N TYR A 236 -28.28 35.96 5.45
CA TYR A 236 -28.39 37.12 6.31
C TYR A 236 -27.57 38.31 5.80
N TYR A 237 -26.33 38.09 5.37
CA TYR A 237 -25.40 39.18 5.01
C TYR A 237 -25.17 39.38 3.51
N GLY A 238 -25.56 38.44 2.65
CA GLY A 238 -25.39 38.58 1.20
C GLY A 238 -26.38 39.55 0.53
N ARG A 239 -26.33 39.60 -0.80
CA ARG A 239 -27.20 40.44 -1.67
C ARG A 239 -27.11 41.93 -1.33
N GLY A 240 -25.89 42.40 -1.09
CA GLY A 240 -25.59 43.82 -0.81
C GLY A 240 -26.07 44.33 0.55
N LYS A 241 -26.57 43.46 1.45
CA LYS A 241 -27.06 43.86 2.78
C LYS A 241 -25.99 44.48 3.69
N LEU A 242 -24.71 44.29 3.39
CA LEU A 242 -23.60 44.92 4.09
C LEU A 242 -23.35 46.39 3.67
N GLY A 243 -24.00 46.86 2.62
CA GLY A 243 -23.86 48.23 2.10
C GLY A 243 -22.82 48.38 0.99
N ALA A 244 -22.67 49.61 0.48
CA ALA A 244 -21.75 49.92 -0.60
C ALA A 244 -20.28 49.71 -0.20
N GLY A 245 -19.46 49.17 -1.11
CA GLY A 245 -18.04 48.89 -0.87
C GLY A 245 -17.77 47.67 0.03
N GLN A 246 -18.81 46.95 0.45
CA GLN A 246 -18.73 45.68 1.16
C GLN A 246 -19.07 44.51 0.22
N PRO A 247 -18.80 43.25 0.62
CA PRO A 247 -19.18 42.11 -0.18
C PRO A 247 -20.66 42.13 -0.56
N ASP A 248 -20.95 42.00 -1.85
CA ASP A 248 -22.30 41.91 -2.38
C ASP A 248 -22.81 40.47 -2.40
N LEU A 249 -21.90 39.50 -2.51
CA LEU A 249 -22.20 38.06 -2.47
C LEU A 249 -21.93 37.49 -1.07
N GLY A 250 -22.93 36.81 -0.52
CA GLY A 250 -22.82 36.17 0.80
C GLY A 250 -21.93 34.93 0.80
N PHE A 251 -21.85 34.24 -0.35
CA PHE A 251 -21.07 33.03 -0.54
C PHE A 251 -20.65 32.91 -1.99
N CYS A 252 -19.46 32.37 -2.25
CA CYS A 252 -18.93 32.19 -3.58
C CYS A 252 -18.30 30.80 -3.74
N PHE A 253 -18.57 30.16 -4.86
CA PHE A 253 -17.88 28.95 -5.32
C PHE A 253 -18.08 28.85 -6.84
N GLU A 254 -17.37 27.94 -7.51
CA GLU A 254 -17.54 27.68 -8.95
C GLU A 254 -18.91 27.00 -9.20
N SER A 255 -19.96 27.80 -9.20
CA SER A 255 -21.36 27.36 -9.26
C SER A 255 -21.93 27.35 -10.68
N ASN A 256 -21.17 27.83 -11.66
CA ASN A 256 -21.56 27.75 -13.06
C ASN A 256 -21.42 26.29 -13.53
N VAL A 257 -22.57 25.66 -13.81
CA VAL A 257 -22.60 24.25 -14.22
C VAL A 257 -22.01 24.02 -15.61
N GLY A 258 -21.90 25.05 -16.46
CA GLY A 258 -21.22 24.98 -17.75
C GLY A 258 -19.71 24.78 -17.64
N CYS A 259 -19.12 25.07 -16.47
CA CYS A 259 -17.68 24.93 -16.24
C CYS A 259 -17.23 23.50 -15.95
N GLY A 260 -18.16 22.54 -15.84
CA GLY A 260 -17.85 21.13 -15.61
C GLY A 260 -17.40 20.79 -14.18
N TYR A 261 -17.35 21.74 -13.25
CA TYR A 261 -16.87 21.54 -11.87
C TYR A 261 -17.96 21.17 -10.84
N ALA A 262 -19.23 21.14 -11.24
CA ALA A 262 -20.31 20.91 -10.28
C ALA A 262 -20.28 19.49 -9.69
N HIS A 263 -19.81 18.50 -10.46
CA HIS A 263 -19.61 17.13 -9.98
C HIS A 263 -18.65 17.07 -8.78
N THR A 264 -17.55 17.84 -8.79
CA THR A 264 -16.61 17.93 -7.66
C THR A 264 -17.29 18.50 -6.43
N ALA A 265 -17.95 19.66 -6.58
CA ALA A 265 -18.61 20.33 -5.47
C ALA A 265 -19.70 19.43 -4.84
N ILE A 266 -20.54 18.79 -5.64
CA ILE A 266 -21.54 17.85 -5.14
C ILE A 266 -20.92 16.61 -4.53
N GLY A 267 -19.84 16.09 -5.12
CA GLY A 267 -19.09 14.97 -4.55
C GLY A 267 -18.59 15.28 -3.14
N ILE A 268 -18.09 16.49 -2.88
CA ILE A 268 -17.64 16.91 -1.56
C ILE A 268 -18.80 17.08 -0.57
N ILE A 269 -19.90 17.72 -0.99
CA ILE A 269 -21.09 17.88 -0.15
C ILE A 269 -21.65 16.49 0.22
N LEU A 270 -21.81 15.60 -0.76
CA LEU A 270 -22.23 14.21 -0.55
C LEU A 270 -21.29 13.47 0.40
N ALA A 271 -19.98 13.56 0.16
CA ALA A 271 -18.96 12.89 0.97
C ALA A 271 -19.02 13.33 2.45
N SER A 272 -19.38 14.59 2.74
CA SER A 272 -19.60 15.05 4.12
C SER A 272 -20.74 14.31 4.86
N MET A 273 -21.62 13.62 4.13
CA MET A 273 -22.73 12.82 4.68
C MET A 273 -22.51 11.31 4.58
N VAL A 274 -21.67 10.81 3.66
CA VAL A 274 -21.56 9.37 3.39
C VAL A 274 -20.19 8.76 3.76
N GLN A 275 -19.16 9.59 3.93
CA GLN A 275 -17.82 9.19 4.34
C GLN A 275 -17.53 9.68 5.77
N LEU A 276 -17.72 8.79 6.73
CA LEU A 276 -17.72 9.04 8.18
C LEU A 276 -16.48 8.49 8.89
N LYS A 277 -15.85 7.47 8.27
CA LYS A 277 -14.76 6.67 8.86
C LYS A 277 -13.48 6.68 8.03
N GLY A 278 -13.30 7.69 7.18
CA GLY A 278 -12.13 7.81 6.33
C GLY A 278 -12.36 7.30 4.91
N PRO A 279 -11.35 7.44 4.03
CA PRO A 279 -11.47 7.13 2.61
C PRO A 279 -11.92 5.68 2.35
N SER A 280 -11.48 4.73 3.18
CA SER A 280 -11.80 3.30 3.06
C SER A 280 -13.28 2.98 3.13
N GLN A 281 -14.11 3.86 3.70
CA GLN A 281 -15.57 3.68 3.70
C GLN A 281 -16.20 3.96 2.32
N GLY A 282 -15.49 4.65 1.42
CA GLY A 282 -15.99 5.08 0.13
C GLY A 282 -16.93 6.29 0.21
N SER A 283 -16.81 7.18 -0.78
CA SER A 283 -17.63 8.40 -0.94
C SER A 283 -18.55 8.36 -2.17
N TRP A 284 -18.20 7.57 -3.18
CA TRP A 284 -18.96 7.41 -4.42
C TRP A 284 -19.71 6.09 -4.47
N PHE A 285 -19.10 5.02 -3.99
CA PHE A 285 -19.66 3.67 -3.94
C PHE A 285 -19.48 3.07 -2.56
N ASP A 286 -20.35 2.13 -2.20
CA ASP A 286 -20.08 1.23 -1.10
C ASP A 286 -18.98 0.22 -1.50
N PRO A 287 -17.87 0.12 -0.75
CA PRO A 287 -16.79 -0.82 -1.07
C PRO A 287 -17.16 -2.30 -0.81
N ASP A 288 -18.32 -2.60 -0.22
CA ASP A 288 -18.78 -3.98 -0.05
C ASP A 288 -19.32 -4.58 -1.36
N ASP A 289 -20.08 -3.81 -2.14
CA ASP A 289 -20.85 -4.31 -3.29
C ASP A 289 -20.85 -3.39 -4.53
N LEU A 290 -20.15 -2.24 -4.45
CA LEU A 290 -20.14 -1.19 -5.47
C LEU A 290 -21.51 -0.49 -5.65
N GLN A 291 -22.37 -0.50 -4.64
CA GLN A 291 -23.64 0.23 -4.66
C GLN A 291 -23.37 1.75 -4.75
N PRO A 292 -23.97 2.48 -5.71
CA PRO A 292 -23.72 3.92 -5.87
C PRO A 292 -24.32 4.74 -4.73
N LEU A 293 -23.49 5.45 -3.98
CA LEU A 293 -23.92 6.28 -2.84
C LEU A 293 -24.63 7.57 -3.31
N PHE A 294 -24.39 7.99 -4.55
CA PHE A 294 -25.13 9.10 -5.19
C PHE A 294 -26.56 8.71 -5.62
N LEU A 295 -26.98 7.44 -5.45
CA LEU A 295 -28.39 7.02 -5.57
C LEU A 295 -29.09 6.91 -4.21
N SER A 296 -28.43 7.34 -3.12
CA SER A 296 -29.01 7.33 -1.78
C SER A 296 -29.79 8.61 -1.46
N VAL A 297 -30.54 8.59 -0.35
CA VAL A 297 -31.21 9.79 0.19
C VAL A 297 -30.27 10.95 0.50
N ALA A 298 -28.96 10.68 0.70
CA ALA A 298 -27.96 11.73 0.92
C ALA A 298 -27.75 12.59 -0.33
N MET A 299 -27.96 12.04 -1.53
CA MET A 299 -27.85 12.83 -2.76
C MET A 299 -28.98 13.85 -2.89
N ARG A 300 -30.18 13.54 -2.38
CA ARG A 300 -31.29 14.50 -2.31
C ARG A 300 -30.90 15.74 -1.49
N GLU A 301 -30.31 15.49 -0.33
CA GLU A 301 -29.81 16.56 0.54
C GLU A 301 -28.64 17.32 -0.11
N ALA A 302 -27.71 16.62 -0.77
CA ALA A 302 -26.57 17.25 -1.44
C ALA A 302 -27.02 18.19 -2.57
N LEU A 303 -27.97 17.75 -3.40
CA LEU A 303 -28.57 18.58 -4.47
C LEU A 303 -29.32 19.78 -3.89
N TRP A 304 -30.04 19.60 -2.77
CA TRP A 304 -30.71 20.70 -2.07
C TRP A 304 -29.71 21.74 -1.54
N ILE A 305 -28.64 21.30 -0.86
CA ILE A 305 -27.57 22.18 -0.37
C ILE A 305 -26.92 22.91 -1.55
N PHE A 306 -26.54 22.21 -2.62
CA PHE A 306 -25.91 22.81 -3.78
C PHE A 306 -26.79 23.90 -4.41
N ALA A 307 -28.08 23.61 -4.65
CA ALA A 307 -29.02 24.57 -5.22
C ALA A 307 -29.17 25.83 -4.34
N ARG A 308 -29.21 25.64 -3.01
CA ARG A 308 -29.29 26.74 -2.04
C ARG A 308 -28.01 27.56 -1.99
N LEU A 309 -26.84 26.94 -2.01
CA LEU A 309 -25.56 27.64 -2.06
C LEU A 309 -25.44 28.44 -3.36
N LYS A 310 -25.83 27.85 -4.50
CA LYS A 310 -25.83 28.52 -5.81
C LYS A 310 -26.69 29.78 -5.80
N ALA A 311 -27.84 29.77 -5.11
CA ALA A 311 -28.71 30.94 -4.98
C ALA A 311 -28.12 32.12 -4.17
N HIS A 312 -26.96 31.93 -3.54
CA HIS A 312 -26.17 32.97 -2.87
C HIS A 312 -24.84 33.27 -3.58
N SER A 313 -24.53 32.56 -4.66
CA SER A 313 -23.30 32.62 -5.44
C SER A 313 -23.53 33.36 -6.77
N VAL A 314 -22.64 33.12 -7.73
CA VAL A 314 -22.64 33.69 -9.07
C VAL A 314 -23.67 33.04 -10.00
N ASP A 315 -24.14 33.80 -10.99
CA ASP A 315 -25.02 33.32 -12.05
C ASP A 315 -24.29 32.41 -13.06
N ASP A 316 -25.04 31.80 -13.97
CA ASP A 316 -24.48 30.93 -15.02
C ASP A 316 -23.85 31.69 -16.20
N GLN A 317 -23.95 33.03 -16.23
CA GLN A 317 -23.28 33.86 -17.24
C GLN A 317 -21.87 34.26 -16.81
N THR A 318 -21.56 34.13 -15.52
CA THR A 318 -20.24 34.35 -14.96
C THR A 318 -19.23 33.38 -15.59
N PRO A 319 -18.18 33.88 -16.28
CA PRO A 319 -17.16 33.04 -16.88
C PRO A 319 -16.48 32.12 -15.86
N CYS A 320 -16.12 30.93 -16.31
CA CYS A 320 -15.39 29.96 -15.49
C CYS A 320 -14.13 30.59 -14.89
N GLN A 321 -13.84 30.23 -13.63
CA GLN A 321 -12.73 30.75 -12.83
C GLN A 321 -12.82 32.24 -12.45
N GLN A 322 -13.82 33.01 -12.91
CA GLN A 322 -13.96 34.42 -12.54
C GLN A 322 -14.26 34.59 -11.04
N VAL A 323 -14.92 33.62 -10.42
CA VAL A 323 -15.27 33.63 -8.99
C VAL A 323 -14.04 33.82 -8.08
N TYR A 324 -12.86 33.32 -8.49
CA TYR A 324 -11.63 33.50 -7.73
C TYR A 324 -11.17 34.97 -7.72
N GLY A 325 -11.37 35.69 -8.83
CA GLY A 325 -11.13 37.13 -8.92
C GLY A 325 -12.17 37.95 -8.13
N MET A 326 -13.41 37.45 -8.05
CA MET A 326 -14.45 38.07 -7.21
C MET A 326 -14.11 37.94 -5.72
N MET A 327 -13.58 36.79 -5.29
CA MET A 327 -13.03 36.65 -3.94
C MET A 327 -11.88 37.65 -3.74
N ALA A 328 -10.88 37.65 -4.62
CA ALA A 328 -9.71 38.52 -4.51
C ALA A 328 -10.03 40.03 -4.47
N SER A 329 -11.08 40.46 -5.19
CA SER A 329 -11.57 41.85 -5.20
C SER A 329 -12.47 42.20 -4.01
N GLY A 330 -12.74 41.26 -3.11
CA GLY A 330 -13.51 41.49 -1.89
C GLY A 330 -15.03 41.48 -2.07
N ARG A 331 -15.54 40.98 -3.20
CA ARG A 331 -16.99 40.87 -3.47
C ARG A 331 -17.67 39.71 -2.74
N CYS A 332 -16.90 38.71 -2.34
CA CYS A 332 -17.38 37.54 -1.62
C CYS A 332 -17.17 37.68 -0.11
N LEU A 333 -18.22 37.51 0.68
CA LEU A 333 -18.13 37.45 2.15
C LEU A 333 -17.45 36.16 2.61
N MET A 334 -17.81 35.06 1.95
CA MET A 334 -17.24 33.73 2.11
C MET A 334 -16.98 33.13 0.73
N TYR A 335 -15.96 32.29 0.64
CA TYR A 335 -15.64 31.52 -0.55
C TYR A 335 -15.30 30.08 -0.17
N TRP A 336 -15.79 29.12 -0.93
CA TRP A 336 -15.41 27.71 -0.82
C TRP A 336 -14.95 27.19 -2.18
N GLY A 337 -13.77 26.58 -2.19
CA GLY A 337 -13.18 26.08 -3.42
C GLY A 337 -11.67 25.86 -3.28
N PRO A 338 -10.95 25.68 -4.39
CA PRO A 338 -9.52 25.46 -4.40
C PRO A 338 -8.73 26.52 -3.62
N SER A 339 -7.71 26.05 -2.89
CA SER A 339 -6.91 26.84 -1.95
C SER A 339 -6.10 27.98 -2.59
N PHE A 340 -5.84 27.95 -3.90
CA PHE A 340 -5.11 29.03 -4.57
C PHE A 340 -5.88 30.37 -4.59
N ALA A 341 -7.19 30.37 -4.35
CA ALA A 341 -7.96 31.62 -4.22
C ALA A 341 -7.44 32.50 -3.08
N PHE A 342 -6.89 31.90 -2.01
CA PHE A 342 -6.21 32.61 -0.93
C PHE A 342 -5.02 33.42 -1.46
N LYS A 343 -4.21 32.80 -2.34
CA LYS A 343 -3.05 33.47 -2.93
C LYS A 343 -3.46 34.62 -3.85
N ARG A 344 -4.51 34.45 -4.66
CA ARG A 344 -5.06 35.53 -5.49
C ARG A 344 -5.54 36.72 -4.64
N GLY A 345 -6.13 36.45 -3.47
CA GLY A 345 -6.52 37.48 -2.50
C GLY A 345 -5.37 38.17 -1.77
N SER A 346 -4.15 37.64 -1.86
CA SER A 346 -2.98 38.13 -1.11
C SER A 346 -2.17 39.21 -1.85
N ALA A 347 -2.71 39.77 -2.94
CA ALA A 347 -2.05 40.81 -3.70
C ALA A 347 -1.61 41.99 -2.80
N PRO A 348 -0.40 42.59 -3.01
CA PRO A 348 0.14 43.64 -2.14
C PRO A 348 -0.78 44.84 -1.85
N SER A 349 -1.56 45.28 -2.85
CA SER A 349 -2.53 46.35 -2.73
C SER A 349 -3.99 45.86 -2.77
N GLY A 350 -4.20 44.56 -2.61
CA GLY A 350 -5.52 43.94 -2.68
C GLY A 350 -6.40 44.25 -1.46
N PRO A 351 -7.73 44.36 -1.62
CA PRO A 351 -8.65 44.70 -0.54
C PRO A 351 -8.76 43.64 0.56
N LEU A 352 -8.27 42.43 0.30
CA LEU A 352 -8.26 41.30 1.24
C LEU A 352 -6.99 41.18 2.08
N ARG A 353 -5.92 41.90 1.75
CA ARG A 353 -4.64 41.76 2.44
C ARG A 353 -4.78 42.12 3.94
N GLY A 354 -4.42 41.18 4.81
CA GLY A 354 -4.57 41.27 6.27
C GLY A 354 -5.99 41.03 6.79
N ARG A 355 -6.94 40.75 5.90
CA ARG A 355 -8.38 40.73 6.19
C ARG A 355 -9.06 39.40 5.86
N GLN A 356 -8.33 38.44 5.30
CA GLN A 356 -8.87 37.12 4.96
C GLN A 356 -8.55 36.10 6.05
N GLY A 357 -9.53 35.26 6.37
CA GLY A 357 -9.38 34.09 7.23
C GLY A 357 -9.53 32.81 6.43
N VAL A 358 -8.96 31.72 6.96
CA VAL A 358 -9.04 30.38 6.38
C VAL A 358 -9.64 29.46 7.44
N ALA A 359 -10.68 28.74 7.04
CA ALA A 359 -11.37 27.77 7.88
C ALA A 359 -11.52 26.43 7.15
N ARG A 360 -11.88 25.42 7.93
CA ARG A 360 -12.15 24.07 7.43
C ARG A 360 -13.36 24.09 6.49
N VAL A 361 -13.42 23.10 5.60
CA VAL A 361 -14.62 22.90 4.78
C VAL A 361 -15.85 22.69 5.68
N PRO A 362 -17.01 23.26 5.33
CA PRO A 362 -18.24 23.01 6.07
C PRO A 362 -18.60 21.52 6.05
N GLY A 363 -19.18 21.04 7.15
CA GLY A 363 -19.59 19.64 7.30
C GLY A 363 -21.09 19.44 7.41
N SER A 364 -21.47 18.20 7.72
CA SER A 364 -22.86 17.78 7.92
C SER A 364 -23.07 17.20 9.31
N SER A 365 -24.12 17.66 9.99
CA SER A 365 -24.59 17.10 11.27
C SER A 365 -25.54 15.91 11.10
N ARG A 366 -26.11 15.76 9.89
CA ARG A 366 -26.89 14.60 9.49
C ARG A 366 -26.11 13.79 8.47
N VAL A 367 -26.05 12.49 8.66
CA VAL A 367 -25.20 11.56 7.90
C VAL A 367 -25.99 10.32 7.51
N LEU A 368 -25.56 9.65 6.44
CA LEU A 368 -26.18 8.43 5.96
C LEU A 368 -25.80 7.27 6.87
N ASP A 369 -26.80 6.71 7.56
CA ASP A 369 -26.69 5.36 8.09
C ASP A 369 -27.00 4.37 6.97
N ARG A 370 -25.95 3.69 6.48
CA ARG A 370 -26.05 2.75 5.36
C ARG A 370 -26.93 1.54 5.68
N ALA A 371 -27.03 1.13 6.94
CA ALA A 371 -27.85 -0.02 7.33
C ALA A 371 -29.34 0.25 7.22
N THR A 372 -29.77 1.47 7.56
CA THR A 372 -31.18 1.88 7.48
C THR A 372 -31.52 2.64 6.21
N GLY A 373 -30.52 3.09 5.44
CA GLY A 373 -30.70 3.91 4.25
C GLY A 373 -31.24 5.32 4.55
N ARG A 374 -31.11 5.80 5.80
CA ARG A 374 -31.69 7.07 6.26
C ARG A 374 -30.62 8.06 6.71
N LEU A 375 -30.93 9.35 6.59
CA LEU A 375 -30.14 10.42 7.21
C LEU A 375 -30.47 10.53 8.69
N VAL A 376 -29.49 10.24 9.54
CA VAL A 376 -29.59 10.29 11.01
C VAL A 376 -28.62 11.33 11.57
N ASN A 377 -28.80 11.72 12.84
CA ASN A 377 -27.83 12.60 13.49
C ASN A 377 -26.49 11.90 13.64
N CYS A 378 -25.43 12.65 13.41
CA CYS A 378 -24.07 12.21 13.62
C CYS A 378 -23.81 12.00 15.12
N THR A 379 -23.34 10.81 15.50
CA THR A 379 -22.93 10.45 16.86
C THR A 379 -21.45 10.11 16.88
N SER A 380 -20.83 10.01 18.06
CA SER A 380 -19.44 9.60 18.22
C SER A 380 -19.15 8.21 17.64
N GLU A 381 -20.14 7.32 17.71
CA GLU A 381 -20.04 5.93 17.24
C GLU A 381 -20.17 5.85 15.71
N LEU A 382 -21.10 6.63 15.15
CA LEU A 382 -21.36 6.65 13.71
C LEU A 382 -20.29 7.45 12.95
N CYS A 383 -19.87 8.58 13.52
CA CYS A 383 -18.92 9.52 12.95
C CYS A 383 -17.69 9.72 13.87
N PRO A 384 -16.77 8.75 13.96
CA PRO A 384 -15.62 8.84 14.86
C PRO A 384 -14.69 10.03 14.56
N TYR A 385 -14.74 10.59 13.35
CA TYR A 385 -13.96 11.77 12.94
C TYR A 385 -14.72 13.08 13.00
N ALA A 386 -15.96 13.09 13.50
CA ALA A 386 -16.72 14.31 13.66
C ALA A 386 -16.14 15.20 14.77
N THR A 387 -16.22 16.51 14.57
CA THR A 387 -15.85 17.49 15.60
C THR A 387 -17.08 18.14 16.20
N SER A 388 -17.01 18.47 17.48
CA SER A 388 -18.07 19.19 18.18
C SER A 388 -18.19 20.62 17.66
N SER A 389 -19.40 21.00 17.27
CA SER A 389 -19.78 22.38 16.99
C SER A 389 -20.61 22.90 18.16
N TYR A 390 -20.21 24.06 18.69
CA TYR A 390 -20.97 24.79 19.69
C TYR A 390 -21.74 25.90 18.97
N ALA A 391 -23.07 25.83 18.99
CA ALA A 391 -23.87 26.97 18.55
C ALA A 391 -23.62 28.15 19.50
N PRO A 392 -23.41 29.37 18.99
CA PRO A 392 -23.38 30.55 19.86
C PRO A 392 -24.74 30.70 20.53
N THR A 393 -24.76 30.74 21.86
CA THR A 393 -25.98 30.87 22.65
C THR A 393 -26.62 32.23 22.36
N THR A 394 -27.86 32.23 21.87
CA THR A 394 -28.70 33.43 21.86
C THR A 394 -29.01 33.77 23.31
N THR A 395 -28.35 34.79 23.87
CA THR A 395 -28.63 35.26 25.23
C THR A 395 -30.03 35.86 25.26
N THR A 396 -31.01 35.05 25.66
CA THR A 396 -32.35 35.57 25.98
C THR A 396 -32.32 35.96 27.44
N THR A 397 -32.03 37.24 27.71
CA THR A 397 -32.10 37.78 29.07
C THR A 397 -33.57 37.89 29.46
N THR A 398 -34.13 36.85 30.08
CA THR A 398 -35.47 36.94 30.68
C THR A 398 -35.33 37.59 32.05
N THR A 399 -35.61 38.89 32.12
CA THR A 399 -35.69 39.63 33.38
C THR A 399 -36.99 39.24 34.09
N SER A 400 -36.94 38.30 35.02
CA SER A 400 -38.07 38.03 35.92
C SER A 400 -37.98 38.97 37.12
N SER A 401 -38.81 40.00 37.14
CA SER A 401 -39.03 40.86 38.31
C SER A 401 -39.91 40.14 39.33
N THR A 402 -39.32 39.64 40.41
CA THR A 402 -40.09 39.12 41.56
C THR A 402 -40.33 40.27 42.54
N THR A 403 -41.53 40.85 42.51
CA THR A 403 -41.95 41.87 43.49
C THR A 403 -42.24 41.18 44.83
N SER A 404 -41.31 41.30 45.79
CA SER A 404 -41.56 40.88 47.17
C SER A 404 -41.97 42.10 47.99
N SER A 405 -43.23 42.13 48.41
CA SER A 405 -43.77 43.13 49.34
C SER A 405 -43.18 42.91 50.74
N ILE A 406 -42.37 43.85 51.23
CA ILE A 406 -41.87 43.88 52.60
C ILE A 406 -42.78 44.79 53.43
N THR A 407 -43.42 44.23 54.46
CA THR A 407 -44.13 44.98 55.51
C THR A 407 -43.11 45.63 56.44
N ILE A 408 -43.16 46.95 56.59
CA ILE A 408 -42.26 47.74 57.43
C ILE A 408 -42.79 47.80 58.87
N ALA A 409 -41.97 47.42 59.85
CA ALA A 409 -42.12 47.81 61.25
C ALA A 409 -41.14 48.97 61.57
N PRO A 410 -41.52 49.96 62.39
CA PRO A 410 -40.72 51.17 62.55
C PRO A 410 -39.65 51.02 63.64
N GLY A 411 -38.40 51.32 63.28
CA GLY A 411 -37.34 51.64 64.23
C GLY A 411 -36.03 50.87 64.02
N ALA A 412 -35.13 51.40 63.17
CA ALA A 412 -33.68 51.40 63.36
C ALA A 412 -32.98 51.97 62.11
N ALA A 413 -31.86 52.65 62.34
CA ALA A 413 -31.13 53.48 61.39
C ALA A 413 -30.41 52.71 60.26
N SER A 414 -30.11 53.47 59.23
CA SER A 414 -29.44 53.17 57.95
C SER A 414 -28.13 52.37 58.01
N ALA A 415 -28.04 51.32 57.18
CA ALA A 415 -26.80 50.82 56.60
C ALA A 415 -27.10 50.16 55.22
N SER A 416 -26.50 50.69 54.15
CA SER A 416 -26.63 50.17 52.78
C SER A 416 -25.68 48.98 52.56
N ALA A 417 -26.21 47.77 52.51
CA ALA A 417 -25.50 46.57 52.04
C ALA A 417 -26.04 46.18 50.66
N GLY A 418 -25.18 46.27 49.63
CA GLY A 418 -25.51 45.87 48.27
C GLY A 418 -25.75 44.36 48.19
N GLY A 419 -26.95 43.97 47.75
CA GLY A 419 -27.30 42.57 47.50
C GLY A 419 -26.46 41.99 46.36
N GLN A 420 -25.68 40.95 46.65
CA GLN A 420 -25.06 40.11 45.64
C GLN A 420 -26.12 39.24 44.97
N THR A 421 -26.47 39.58 43.74
CA THR A 421 -27.16 38.68 42.80
C THR A 421 -26.19 37.60 42.37
N THR A 422 -26.34 36.38 42.90
CA THR A 422 -25.66 35.20 42.36
C THR A 422 -26.49 34.62 41.22
N SER A 423 -26.18 35.04 40.00
CA SER A 423 -26.69 34.40 38.78
C SER A 423 -25.95 33.08 38.56
N VAL A 424 -26.57 31.96 38.90
CA VAL A 424 -26.11 30.64 38.45
C VAL A 424 -26.68 30.40 37.05
N SER A 425 -25.87 30.68 36.04
CA SER A 425 -26.19 30.34 34.65
C SER A 425 -25.81 28.88 34.40
N THR A 426 -26.79 27.98 34.43
CA THR A 426 -26.62 26.60 33.95
C THR A 426 -26.63 26.61 32.41
N TYR A 427 -25.45 26.68 31.80
CA TYR A 427 -25.29 26.61 30.34
C TYR A 427 -25.40 25.15 29.87
N SER A 428 -26.57 24.76 29.35
CA SER A 428 -26.69 23.53 28.56
C SER A 428 -26.37 23.84 27.10
N SER A 429 -25.09 23.88 26.73
CA SER A 429 -24.70 23.90 25.31
C SER A 429 -24.92 22.51 24.73
N THR A 430 -25.96 22.32 23.93
CA THR A 430 -26.11 21.10 23.13
C THR A 430 -25.07 21.10 22.02
N SER A 431 -23.92 20.47 22.27
CA SER A 431 -22.88 20.26 21.25
C SER A 431 -23.43 19.39 20.11
N THR A 432 -23.36 19.88 18.88
CA THR A 432 -23.73 19.08 17.70
C THR A 432 -22.47 18.53 17.05
N LEU A 433 -22.41 17.22 16.82
CA LEU A 433 -21.30 16.61 16.08
C LEU A 433 -21.45 16.87 14.58
N VAL A 434 -20.35 17.25 13.95
CA VAL A 434 -20.32 17.60 12.52
C VAL A 434 -19.25 16.75 11.84
N ASN A 435 -19.68 15.89 10.91
CA ASN A 435 -18.78 15.15 10.05
C ASN A 435 -18.26 16.04 8.91
N ARG A 436 -16.97 15.98 8.64
CA ARG A 436 -16.31 16.69 7.54
C ARG A 436 -15.38 15.74 6.82
N VAL A 437 -15.30 15.91 5.51
CA VAL A 437 -14.24 15.32 4.71
C VAL A 437 -13.21 16.39 4.37
N TYR A 438 -11.99 16.01 4.04
CA TYR A 438 -10.94 16.94 3.63
C TYR A 438 -10.62 16.69 2.15
N PRO A 439 -11.17 17.50 1.21
CA PRO A 439 -11.06 17.24 -0.22
C PRO A 439 -9.65 17.44 -0.74
N LEU A 440 -9.07 16.37 -1.26
CA LEU A 440 -7.75 16.36 -1.84
C LEU A 440 -7.85 16.20 -3.36
N GLU A 441 -7.61 17.30 -4.07
CA GLU A 441 -7.39 17.27 -5.51
C GLU A 441 -5.89 17.28 -5.80
N CYS A 442 -5.44 16.40 -6.69
CA CYS A 442 -4.05 16.32 -7.10
C CYS A 442 -3.95 16.43 -8.61
N ILE A 443 -3.08 17.32 -9.08
CA ILE A 443 -2.71 17.42 -10.49
C ILE A 443 -1.27 16.97 -10.64
N SER A 444 -1.03 16.11 -11.61
CA SER A 444 0.26 15.45 -11.82
C SER A 444 0.61 15.40 -13.29
N PHE A 445 1.88 15.13 -13.58
CA PHE A 445 2.33 14.72 -14.91
C PHE A 445 2.42 13.20 -15.00
N THR A 446 1.93 12.65 -16.11
CA THR A 446 2.10 11.24 -16.49
C THR A 446 2.84 11.17 -17.81
N ILE A 447 3.55 10.05 -18.04
CA ILE A 447 4.35 9.81 -19.23
C ILE A 447 3.77 8.61 -19.97
N ASN A 448 3.67 8.71 -21.29
CA ASN A 448 3.15 7.66 -22.16
C ASN A 448 4.05 6.42 -22.14
N ALA A 449 3.52 5.30 -21.65
CA ALA A 449 4.25 4.03 -21.62
C ALA A 449 4.54 3.43 -23.00
N PHE A 450 3.80 3.86 -24.03
CA PHE A 450 3.92 3.38 -25.39
C PHE A 450 4.78 4.29 -26.28
N ALA A 451 5.15 5.49 -25.80
CA ALA A 451 6.09 6.36 -26.51
C ALA A 451 7.47 5.70 -26.65
N PRO A 452 8.25 5.98 -27.71
CA PRO A 452 9.64 5.51 -27.81
C PRO A 452 10.48 5.93 -26.60
N LEU A 453 11.43 5.08 -26.18
CA LEU A 453 12.21 5.31 -24.95
C LEU A 453 12.93 6.67 -24.91
N PRO A 454 13.56 7.17 -26.00
CA PRO A 454 14.16 8.50 -25.99
C PRO A 454 13.16 9.63 -25.68
N ARG A 455 11.89 9.47 -26.11
CA ARG A 455 10.82 10.43 -25.81
C ARG A 455 10.33 10.31 -24.38
N GLN A 456 10.19 9.09 -23.85
CA GLN A 456 9.88 8.89 -22.43
C GLN A 456 10.95 9.52 -21.53
N ALA A 457 12.24 9.37 -21.89
CA ALA A 457 13.36 9.96 -21.18
C ALA A 457 13.35 11.50 -21.22
N ALA A 458 13.10 12.09 -22.40
CA ALA A 458 12.98 13.54 -22.54
C ALA A 458 11.77 14.10 -21.76
N ALA A 459 10.63 13.41 -21.82
CA ALA A 459 9.44 13.75 -21.05
C ALA A 459 9.73 13.69 -19.55
N PHE A 460 10.35 12.61 -19.06
CA PHE A 460 10.74 12.46 -17.66
C PHE A 460 11.67 13.59 -17.23
N ALA A 461 12.75 13.85 -17.96
CA ALA A 461 13.70 14.90 -17.64
C ALA A 461 13.02 16.28 -17.52
N LEU A 462 12.10 16.60 -18.43
CA LEU A 462 11.32 17.83 -18.37
C LEU A 462 10.43 17.87 -17.12
N VAL A 463 9.52 16.90 -16.97
CA VAL A 463 8.49 16.96 -15.93
C VAL A 463 9.08 16.78 -14.54
N HIS A 464 10.13 15.96 -14.38
CA HIS A 464 10.88 15.79 -13.14
C HIS A 464 11.53 17.11 -12.71
N THR A 465 12.20 17.80 -13.63
CA THR A 465 12.88 19.07 -13.33
C THR A 465 11.85 20.15 -13.02
N PHE A 466 10.79 20.29 -13.83
CA PHE A 466 9.76 21.30 -13.60
C PHE A 466 9.03 21.12 -12.26
N THR A 467 8.83 19.86 -11.84
CA THR A 467 8.16 19.54 -10.56
C THR A 467 9.14 19.40 -9.38
N SER A 468 10.43 19.65 -9.60
CA SER A 468 11.47 19.64 -8.56
C SER A 468 11.19 20.69 -7.47
N PRO A 469 11.67 20.49 -6.23
CA PRO A 469 11.42 21.43 -5.14
C PRO A 469 11.79 22.89 -5.48
N LEU A 470 12.93 23.12 -6.14
CA LEU A 470 13.43 24.46 -6.44
C LEU A 470 12.56 25.20 -7.46
N GLU A 471 12.33 24.60 -8.63
CA GLU A 471 11.54 25.20 -9.72
C GLU A 471 10.09 25.43 -9.26
N ARG A 472 9.52 24.44 -8.56
CA ARG A 472 8.14 24.49 -8.11
C ARG A 472 7.92 25.55 -7.02
N LEU A 473 8.88 25.75 -6.10
CA LEU A 473 8.73 26.69 -4.99
C LEU A 473 8.43 28.11 -5.47
N GLN A 474 9.13 28.57 -6.50
CA GLN A 474 8.94 29.91 -7.07
C GLN A 474 7.54 30.08 -7.67
N ILE A 475 7.08 29.07 -8.42
CA ILE A 475 5.76 29.07 -9.05
C ILE A 475 4.66 28.98 -7.98
N MET A 476 4.86 28.15 -6.96
CA MET A 476 3.91 27.96 -5.86
C MET A 476 3.71 29.24 -5.05
N LEU A 477 4.78 29.98 -4.77
CA LEU A 477 4.70 31.25 -4.04
C LEU A 477 4.10 32.39 -4.86
N SER A 478 3.95 32.26 -6.18
CA SER A 478 3.29 33.28 -6.99
C SER A 478 1.81 33.47 -6.59
N PRO A 479 1.34 34.71 -6.35
CA PRO A 479 -0.06 35.02 -6.05
C PRO A 479 -1.04 34.64 -7.17
N THR A 480 -0.57 34.61 -8.42
CA THR A 480 -1.42 34.31 -9.58
C THR A 480 -1.46 32.82 -9.91
N SER A 481 -0.51 32.03 -9.39
CA SER A 481 -0.40 30.60 -9.68
C SER A 481 -1.44 29.77 -8.94
N GLU A 482 -1.92 28.71 -9.58
CA GLU A 482 -2.84 27.73 -8.99
C GLU A 482 -2.14 26.73 -8.04
N LEU A 483 -0.80 26.69 -8.02
CA LEU A 483 -0.05 25.70 -7.25
C LEU A 483 -0.20 25.93 -5.73
N GLY A 484 -0.74 24.94 -5.01
CA GLY A 484 -0.69 24.89 -3.55
C GLY A 484 0.60 24.24 -3.01
N PRO A 485 0.81 24.28 -1.68
CA PRO A 485 1.77 23.41 -1.01
C PRO A 485 1.54 21.96 -1.39
N LEU A 486 2.63 21.22 -1.61
CA LEU A 486 2.66 19.79 -1.94
C LEU A 486 3.54 19.02 -0.94
N ARG A 487 4.57 19.68 -0.39
CA ARG A 487 5.58 19.13 0.49
C ARG A 487 5.54 19.79 1.88
N PHE A 488 6.11 19.13 2.88
CA PHE A 488 6.23 19.73 4.22
C PHE A 488 7.18 20.92 4.24
N SER A 489 8.28 20.85 3.48
CA SER A 489 9.27 21.94 3.37
C SER A 489 8.68 23.27 2.86
N GLU A 490 7.55 23.22 2.16
CA GLU A 490 6.88 24.38 1.57
C GLU A 490 5.92 25.10 2.54
N LEU A 491 5.76 24.56 3.76
CA LEU A 491 4.89 25.09 4.81
C LEU A 491 5.65 25.99 5.81
N GLY A 492 6.88 26.40 5.50
CA GLY A 492 7.65 27.34 6.33
C GLY A 492 7.10 28.76 6.24
N GLU A 493 6.58 29.32 7.34
CA GLU A 493 5.97 30.68 7.36
C GLU A 493 6.92 31.76 6.83
N SER A 494 8.22 31.66 7.14
CA SER A 494 9.24 32.60 6.66
C SER A 494 9.36 32.65 5.13
N LEU A 495 9.13 31.53 4.43
CA LEU A 495 9.15 31.47 2.96
C LEU A 495 8.05 32.33 2.35
N TRP A 496 6.85 32.25 2.92
CA TRP A 496 5.67 32.99 2.46
C TRP A 496 5.78 34.48 2.79
N ILE A 497 6.25 34.82 3.99
CA ILE A 497 6.47 36.22 4.37
C ILE A 497 7.55 36.84 3.47
N ALA A 498 8.65 36.13 3.18
CA ALA A 498 9.68 36.59 2.27
C ALA A 498 9.17 36.78 0.83
N ALA A 499 8.18 35.98 0.40
CA ALA A 499 7.48 36.15 -0.87
C ALA A 499 6.45 37.31 -0.86
N GLY A 500 6.36 38.06 0.23
CA GLY A 500 5.54 39.27 0.34
C GLY A 500 4.11 39.05 0.82
N TYR A 501 3.77 37.87 1.33
CA TYR A 501 2.45 37.60 1.90
C TYR A 501 2.30 38.22 3.30
N GLU A 502 1.06 38.53 3.68
CA GLU A 502 0.75 39.13 4.97
C GLU A 502 0.84 38.10 6.12
N PRO A 503 1.64 38.33 7.17
CA PRO A 503 1.87 37.34 8.23
C PRO A 503 0.61 36.80 8.90
N SER A 504 -0.39 37.65 9.17
CA SER A 504 -1.64 37.24 9.83
C SER A 504 -2.54 36.36 8.97
N ASP A 505 -2.49 36.53 7.65
CA ASP A 505 -3.25 35.73 6.69
C ASP A 505 -2.56 34.38 6.46
N VAL A 506 -1.24 34.40 6.26
CA VAL A 506 -0.41 33.22 6.02
C VAL A 506 -0.49 32.24 7.17
N ARG A 507 -0.46 32.74 8.42
CA ARG A 507 -0.53 31.86 9.59
C ARG A 507 -1.80 31.01 9.57
N SER A 508 -2.97 31.63 9.36
CA SER A 508 -4.24 30.91 9.26
C SER A 508 -4.25 29.93 8.08
N PHE A 509 -3.69 30.31 6.93
CA PHE A 509 -3.60 29.44 5.75
C PHE A 509 -2.71 28.21 5.98
N LEU A 510 -1.52 28.40 6.54
CA LEU A 510 -0.57 27.32 6.81
C LEU A 510 -1.04 26.42 7.95
N GLU A 511 -1.69 26.96 8.98
CA GLU A 511 -2.34 26.17 10.03
C GLU A 511 -3.44 25.28 9.45
N ALA A 512 -4.36 25.84 8.65
CA ALA A 512 -5.41 25.07 7.99
C ALA A 512 -4.84 24.01 7.02
N THR A 513 -3.75 24.32 6.33
CA THR A 513 -3.07 23.38 5.43
C THR A 513 -2.39 22.26 6.22
N ARG A 514 -1.68 22.57 7.32
CA ARG A 514 -1.09 21.55 8.20
C ARG A 514 -2.16 20.67 8.84
N GLU A 515 -3.26 21.26 9.28
CA GLU A 515 -4.40 20.52 9.79
C GLU A 515 -4.83 19.51 8.71
N PHE A 516 -5.13 19.97 7.49
CA PHE A 516 -5.53 19.12 6.36
C PHE A 516 -4.59 17.92 6.16
N LEU A 517 -3.27 18.12 6.22
CA LEU A 517 -2.27 17.05 6.01
C LEU A 517 -2.35 15.91 7.02
N THR A 518 -2.93 16.16 8.19
CA THR A 518 -2.99 15.21 9.29
C THR A 518 -4.37 14.58 9.47
N GLN A 519 -5.34 14.93 8.64
CA GLN A 519 -6.74 14.52 8.84
C GLN A 519 -6.99 13.08 8.38
N PRO A 520 -7.72 12.28 9.17
CA PRO A 520 -8.01 10.90 8.81
C PRO A 520 -9.16 10.77 7.80
N ASN A 521 -10.05 11.79 7.70
CA ASN A 521 -11.21 11.75 6.82
C ASN A 521 -10.98 12.45 5.47
N VAL A 522 -9.90 12.09 4.76
CA VAL A 522 -9.58 12.67 3.44
C VAL A 522 -10.57 12.20 2.38
N TYR A 523 -11.12 13.12 1.60
CA TYR A 523 -11.88 12.80 0.40
C TYR A 523 -10.91 12.73 -0.79
N VAL A 524 -10.91 11.59 -1.48
CA VAL A 524 -10.12 11.35 -2.68
C VAL A 524 -11.05 11.19 -3.88
N ASN A 525 -10.64 11.73 -5.03
CA ASN A 525 -11.38 11.54 -6.28
C ASN A 525 -11.47 10.05 -6.66
N LEU A 526 -12.51 9.72 -7.42
CA LEU A 526 -12.73 8.39 -7.95
C LEU A 526 -11.61 8.02 -8.94
N ARG A 527 -11.00 6.84 -8.79
CA ARG A 527 -9.86 6.37 -9.60
C ARG A 527 -10.10 4.98 -10.19
N ILE A 528 -11.23 4.82 -10.87
CA ILE A 528 -11.62 3.59 -11.59
C ILE A 528 -11.94 3.92 -13.05
N PRO A 529 -11.88 2.94 -13.98
CA PRO A 529 -12.37 3.11 -15.35
C PRO A 529 -13.82 3.57 -15.41
N GLY A 530 -14.17 4.34 -16.44
CA GLY A 530 -15.50 4.96 -16.62
C GLY A 530 -15.76 6.20 -15.75
N VAL A 531 -14.75 6.71 -15.05
CA VAL A 531 -14.90 7.86 -14.13
C VAL A 531 -15.44 9.13 -14.80
N PHE A 532 -15.02 9.42 -16.04
CA PHE A 532 -15.46 10.62 -16.75
C PHE A 532 -16.95 10.56 -17.09
N GLU A 533 -17.46 9.38 -17.43
CA GLU A 533 -18.88 9.11 -17.62
C GLU A 533 -19.65 9.27 -16.31
N ILE A 534 -19.11 8.80 -15.19
CA ILE A 534 -19.72 8.95 -13.86
C ILE A 534 -19.80 10.44 -13.47
N PHE A 535 -18.73 11.20 -13.70
CA PHE A 535 -18.72 12.64 -13.45
C PHE A 535 -19.71 13.39 -14.34
N ALA A 536 -19.77 13.05 -15.64
CA ALA A 536 -20.77 13.60 -16.55
C ALA A 536 -22.20 13.24 -16.11
N LEU A 537 -22.42 12.02 -15.61
CA LEU A 537 -23.71 11.60 -15.08
C LEU A 537 -24.13 12.47 -13.89
N VAL A 538 -23.26 12.64 -12.90
CA VAL A 538 -23.54 13.48 -11.72
C VAL A 538 -23.70 14.96 -12.09
N GLN A 539 -22.91 15.46 -13.04
CA GLN A 539 -23.08 16.80 -13.60
C GLN A 539 -24.49 16.97 -14.21
N ASN A 540 -24.96 16.00 -14.98
CA ASN A 540 -26.30 16.02 -15.58
C ASN A 540 -27.42 15.94 -14.53
N MET A 541 -27.25 15.09 -13.49
CA MET A 541 -28.18 15.03 -12.36
C MET A 541 -28.32 16.40 -11.69
N THR A 542 -27.20 17.09 -11.51
CA THR A 542 -27.13 18.44 -10.94
C THR A 542 -27.89 19.45 -11.78
N GLN A 543 -27.62 19.47 -13.09
CA GLN A 543 -28.30 20.37 -14.01
C GLN A 543 -29.82 20.15 -14.02
N ARG A 544 -30.27 18.89 -14.03
CA ARG A 544 -31.70 18.54 -13.96
C ARG A 544 -32.35 18.97 -12.64
N ALA A 545 -31.64 18.84 -11.53
CA ALA A 545 -32.13 19.28 -10.23
C ALA A 545 -32.27 20.81 -10.16
N LEU A 546 -31.35 21.56 -10.77
CA LEU A 546 -31.40 23.02 -10.82
C LEU A 546 -32.51 23.55 -11.75
N SER A 547 -32.81 22.85 -12.85
CA SER A 547 -33.85 23.28 -13.78
C SER A 547 -35.26 23.24 -13.19
N SER A 548 -35.45 22.54 -12.07
CA SER A 548 -36.75 22.31 -11.42
C SER A 548 -37.82 21.70 -12.36
N THR A 549 -37.39 21.16 -13.51
CA THR A 549 -38.27 20.58 -14.54
C THR A 549 -38.53 19.10 -14.29
N TYR A 550 -37.57 18.42 -13.66
CA TYR A 550 -37.59 16.98 -13.47
C TYR A 550 -37.88 16.64 -12.01
N PRO A 551 -38.86 15.78 -11.71
CA PRO A 551 -39.05 15.25 -10.37
C PRO A 551 -37.83 14.42 -9.96
N TYR A 552 -37.51 14.45 -8.67
CA TYR A 552 -36.30 13.78 -8.15
C TYR A 552 -36.23 12.29 -8.49
N ASP A 553 -37.36 11.59 -8.43
CA ASP A 553 -37.40 10.14 -8.68
C ASP A 553 -37.08 9.81 -10.16
N GLU A 554 -37.41 10.70 -11.10
CA GLU A 554 -36.99 10.57 -12.50
C GLU A 554 -35.48 10.78 -12.66
N ILE A 555 -34.90 11.76 -11.96
CA ILE A 555 -33.44 11.99 -11.97
C ILE A 555 -32.71 10.75 -11.44
N MET A 556 -33.20 10.13 -10.36
CA MET A 556 -32.61 8.92 -9.80
C MET A 556 -32.77 7.71 -10.73
N SER A 557 -33.94 7.52 -11.35
CA SER A 557 -34.15 6.43 -12.29
C SER A 557 -33.25 6.54 -13.53
N TYR A 558 -33.07 7.75 -14.05
CA TYR A 558 -32.10 8.02 -15.12
C TYR A 558 -30.67 7.67 -14.69
N ALA A 559 -30.29 8.08 -13.47
CA ALA A 559 -28.95 7.83 -12.95
C ALA A 559 -28.67 6.35 -12.67
N ASP A 560 -29.65 5.61 -12.15
CA ASP A 560 -29.54 4.17 -11.93
C ASP A 560 -29.37 3.41 -13.25
N ALA A 561 -30.16 3.70 -14.28
CA ALA A 561 -29.98 3.06 -15.59
C ALA A 561 -28.60 3.37 -16.21
N ALA A 562 -28.17 4.64 -16.15
CA ALA A 562 -26.91 5.07 -16.73
C ALA A 562 -25.67 4.46 -16.04
N ILE A 563 -25.66 4.37 -14.70
CA ILE A 563 -24.49 3.84 -13.99
C ILE A 563 -24.27 2.35 -14.26
N GLN A 564 -25.33 1.57 -14.45
CA GLN A 564 -25.21 0.14 -14.78
C GLN A 564 -24.52 -0.06 -16.14
N ASP A 565 -24.92 0.71 -17.16
CA ASP A 565 -24.29 0.69 -18.48
C ASP A 565 -22.83 1.12 -18.43
N ILE A 566 -22.53 2.20 -17.70
CA ILE A 566 -21.15 2.69 -17.52
C ILE A 566 -20.27 1.60 -16.87
N MET A 567 -20.74 0.98 -15.79
CA MET A 567 -19.99 -0.06 -15.09
C MET A 567 -19.71 -1.28 -15.98
N GLU A 568 -20.69 -1.71 -16.78
CA GLU A 568 -20.52 -2.83 -17.70
C GLU A 568 -19.46 -2.51 -18.76
N ARG A 569 -19.57 -1.35 -19.43
CA ARG A 569 -18.58 -0.92 -20.44
C ARG A 569 -17.19 -0.68 -19.87
N ALA A 570 -17.08 -0.31 -18.60
CA ALA A 570 -15.83 -0.07 -17.91
C ALA A 570 -15.12 -1.35 -17.40
N GLY A 571 -15.67 -2.54 -17.71
CA GLY A 571 -15.05 -3.85 -17.41
C GLY A 571 -15.80 -4.70 -16.39
N GLY A 572 -17.01 -4.27 -15.98
CA GLY A 572 -17.90 -5.04 -15.13
C GLY A 572 -17.63 -4.91 -13.63
N ARG A 573 -18.66 -5.20 -12.82
CA ARG A 573 -18.65 -5.01 -11.35
C ARG A 573 -17.49 -5.67 -10.62
N PRO A 574 -17.11 -6.95 -10.86
CA PRO A 574 -16.03 -7.59 -10.09
C PRO A 574 -14.68 -6.89 -10.26
N TYR A 575 -14.36 -6.48 -11.49
CA TYR A 575 -13.14 -5.76 -11.81
C TYR A 575 -13.12 -4.39 -11.14
N LEU A 576 -14.20 -3.60 -11.35
CA LEU A 576 -14.32 -2.26 -10.77
C LEU A 576 -14.31 -2.29 -9.24
N LEU A 577 -14.96 -3.26 -8.61
CA LEU A 577 -14.97 -3.43 -7.15
C LEU A 577 -13.56 -3.69 -6.59
N SER A 578 -12.79 -4.57 -7.24
CA SER A 578 -11.41 -4.85 -6.82
C SER A 578 -10.52 -3.60 -6.87
N LEU A 579 -10.64 -2.83 -7.95
CA LEU A 579 -9.86 -1.62 -8.14
C LEU A 579 -10.33 -0.49 -7.23
N TYR A 580 -11.66 -0.34 -7.05
CA TYR A 580 -12.24 0.65 -6.15
C TYR A 580 -11.76 0.42 -4.72
N ARG A 581 -11.89 -0.82 -4.19
CA ARG A 581 -11.39 -1.19 -2.86
C ARG A 581 -9.93 -0.82 -2.67
N SER A 582 -9.09 -1.13 -3.65
CA SER A 582 -7.67 -0.77 -3.61
C SER A 582 -7.50 0.76 -3.57
N SER A 583 -8.21 1.49 -4.43
CA SER A 583 -8.13 2.95 -4.56
C SER A 583 -8.53 3.73 -3.31
N VAL A 584 -9.40 3.15 -2.48
CA VAL A 584 -9.85 3.71 -1.20
C VAL A 584 -9.17 3.07 0.02
N ASN A 585 -8.28 2.09 -0.19
CA ASN A 585 -7.64 1.30 0.87
C ASN A 585 -8.63 0.56 1.78
N PHE A 586 -9.64 -0.08 1.17
CA PHE A 586 -10.59 -0.92 1.87
C PHE A 586 -10.07 -2.35 2.01
N HIS A 587 -10.11 -2.87 3.24
CA HIS A 587 -9.85 -4.27 3.54
C HIS A 587 -11.15 -4.89 4.07
N PRO A 588 -11.73 -5.89 3.37
CA PRO A 588 -12.91 -6.56 3.89
C PRO A 588 -12.58 -7.18 5.25
N PRO A 589 -13.53 -7.19 6.21
CA PRO A 589 -13.33 -7.89 7.46
C PRO A 589 -12.99 -9.35 7.15
N PRO A 590 -12.09 -9.98 7.94
CA PRO A 590 -11.77 -11.39 7.75
C PRO A 590 -13.07 -12.18 7.81
N PRO A 591 -13.25 -13.21 6.94
CA PRO A 591 -14.43 -14.04 6.99
C PRO A 591 -14.60 -14.58 8.42
N PRO A 592 -15.85 -14.70 8.92
CA PRO A 592 -16.08 -15.24 10.25
C PRO A 592 -15.32 -16.56 10.37
N ALA A 593 -14.59 -16.71 11.48
CA ALA A 593 -13.81 -17.91 11.71
C ALA A 593 -14.72 -19.13 11.44
N PRO A 594 -14.26 -20.14 10.68
CA PRO A 594 -15.06 -21.34 10.47
C PRO A 594 -15.52 -21.84 11.84
N PRO A 595 -16.77 -22.31 11.97
CA PRO A 595 -17.28 -22.82 13.23
C PRO A 595 -16.24 -23.77 13.81
N ALA A 596 -15.83 -23.53 15.05
CA ALA A 596 -14.78 -24.30 15.68
C ALA A 596 -15.07 -25.79 15.43
N PRO A 597 -14.09 -26.57 14.91
CA PRO A 597 -14.32 -27.98 14.68
C PRO A 597 -14.84 -28.60 15.98
N PRO A 598 -15.84 -29.52 15.92
CA PRO A 598 -16.38 -30.13 17.12
C PRO A 598 -15.23 -30.65 17.96
N ASN A 599 -15.17 -30.18 19.22
CA ASN A 599 -14.09 -30.41 20.16
C ASN A 599 -13.51 -31.84 20.01
N PRO A 600 -12.28 -32.01 19.51
CA PRO A 600 -11.71 -33.34 19.22
C PRO A 600 -11.47 -34.16 20.50
N THR A 601 -11.66 -33.55 21.67
CA THR A 601 -11.47 -34.18 22.99
C THR A 601 -12.43 -35.32 23.29
N ARG A 602 -13.53 -35.52 22.54
CA ARG A 602 -14.41 -36.69 22.73
C ARG A 602 -14.07 -37.85 21.77
N GLN A 603 -13.73 -37.58 20.52
CA GLN A 603 -13.38 -38.63 19.54
C GLN A 603 -11.92 -39.12 19.68
N VAL A 604 -10.98 -38.22 19.98
CA VAL A 604 -9.56 -38.62 20.20
C VAL A 604 -9.43 -39.45 21.47
N LYS A 605 -10.18 -39.14 22.54
CA LYS A 605 -10.17 -39.98 23.76
C LYS A 605 -10.71 -41.39 23.51
N LEU A 606 -11.69 -41.56 22.61
CA LEU A 606 -12.26 -42.86 22.26
C LEU A 606 -11.32 -43.67 21.33
N LEU A 607 -10.66 -43.01 20.38
CA LEU A 607 -9.70 -43.65 19.48
C LEU A 607 -8.42 -44.07 20.22
N VAL A 608 -7.91 -43.22 21.11
CA VAL A 608 -6.72 -43.52 21.92
C VAL A 608 -7.00 -44.65 22.93
N SER A 609 -8.17 -44.71 23.55
CA SER A 609 -8.50 -45.78 24.50
C SER A 609 -8.65 -47.16 23.86
N VAL A 610 -8.93 -47.23 22.55
CA VAL A 610 -9.04 -48.49 21.80
C VAL A 610 -7.74 -48.87 21.10
N LEU A 611 -7.08 -47.92 20.43
CA LEU A 611 -5.90 -48.21 19.61
C LEU A 611 -4.64 -48.50 20.42
N VAL A 612 -4.45 -47.83 21.57
CA VAL A 612 -3.26 -48.03 22.41
C VAL A 612 -3.18 -49.46 22.98
N PRO A 613 -4.24 -50.04 23.57
CA PRO A 613 -4.16 -51.43 24.06
C PRO A 613 -4.02 -52.46 22.91
N ILE A 614 -4.61 -52.21 21.73
CA ILE A 614 -4.45 -53.10 20.57
C ILE A 614 -2.99 -53.07 20.07
N MET A 615 -2.41 -51.88 19.92
CA MET A 615 -1.01 -51.73 19.49
C MET A 615 -0.03 -52.29 20.53
N ALA A 616 -0.30 -52.08 21.81
CA ALA A 616 0.50 -52.67 22.89
C ALA A 616 0.40 -54.21 22.89
N GLY A 617 -0.79 -54.76 22.65
CA GLY A 617 -1.01 -56.20 22.51
C GLY A 617 -0.28 -56.81 21.30
N LEU A 618 -0.30 -56.14 20.15
CA LEU A 618 0.42 -56.57 18.95
C LEU A 618 1.95 -56.47 19.13
N LEU A 619 2.44 -55.44 19.82
CA LEU A 619 3.86 -55.31 20.17
C LEU A 619 4.32 -56.39 21.14
N LEU A 620 3.52 -56.68 22.18
CA LEU A 620 3.80 -57.79 23.10
C LEU A 620 3.77 -59.14 22.37
N GLY A 621 2.77 -59.38 21.53
CA GLY A 621 2.67 -60.60 20.72
C GLY A 621 3.86 -60.79 19.77
N SER A 622 4.29 -59.73 19.09
CA SER A 622 5.44 -59.77 18.18
C SER A 622 6.77 -59.96 18.92
N MET A 623 6.97 -59.35 20.10
CA MET A 623 8.14 -59.59 20.93
C MET A 623 8.20 -61.03 21.45
N VAL A 624 7.07 -61.60 21.87
CA VAL A 624 7.00 -63.00 22.31
C VAL A 624 7.31 -63.96 21.15
N LEU A 625 6.73 -63.72 19.98
CA LEU A 625 7.00 -64.50 18.76
C LEU A 625 8.47 -64.41 18.33
N TRP A 626 9.05 -63.21 18.37
CA TRP A 626 10.46 -63.01 18.05
C TRP A 626 11.39 -63.71 19.06
N GLY A 627 11.08 -63.60 20.35
CA GLY A 627 11.78 -64.31 21.43
C GLY A 627 11.74 -65.82 21.24
N TYR A 628 10.57 -66.38 20.92
CA TYR A 628 10.39 -67.81 20.66
C TYR A 628 11.15 -68.28 19.41
N ALA A 629 11.09 -67.52 18.31
CA ALA A 629 11.83 -67.82 17.09
C ALA A 629 13.36 -67.76 17.31
N ARG A 630 13.84 -66.77 18.07
CA ARG A 630 15.25 -66.64 18.44
C ARG A 630 15.71 -67.79 19.33
N TYR A 631 14.89 -68.19 20.31
CA TYR A 631 15.15 -69.35 21.16
C TYR A 631 15.27 -70.65 20.34
N ARG A 632 14.34 -70.92 19.39
CA ARG A 632 14.44 -72.10 18.51
C ARG A 632 15.72 -72.09 17.65
N ARG A 633 16.11 -70.94 17.10
CA ARG A 633 17.31 -70.82 16.26
C ARG A 633 18.61 -71.06 17.05
N LEU A 634 18.70 -70.50 18.26
CA LEU A 634 19.86 -70.71 19.14
C LEU A 634 19.95 -72.17 19.61
N ARG A 635 18.82 -72.80 19.95
CA ARG A 635 18.76 -74.21 20.37
C ARG A 635 19.00 -75.20 19.22
N ALA A 636 18.84 -74.79 17.96
CA ALA A 636 19.19 -75.57 16.77
C ALA A 636 20.69 -75.46 16.44
N ARG A 637 21.29 -74.26 16.56
CA ARG A 637 22.72 -74.03 16.35
C ARG A 637 23.60 -74.70 17.41
N ALA A 638 23.16 -74.71 18.67
CA ALA A 638 23.87 -75.40 19.75
C ALA A 638 23.89 -76.93 19.61
N ARG A 639 22.94 -77.52 18.88
CA ARG A 639 22.88 -78.99 18.63
C ARG A 639 23.68 -79.45 17.40
N ALA A 640 24.06 -78.54 16.50
CA ALA A 640 24.76 -78.87 15.25
C ALA A 640 26.30 -78.74 15.33
N ALA A 641 26.86 -78.17 16.40
CA ALA A 641 28.28 -77.85 16.53
C ALA A 641 29.09 -78.82 17.41
N HIS A 642 28.61 -80.04 17.66
CA HIS A 642 29.27 -81.00 18.58
C HIS A 642 29.50 -82.41 18.00
N SER A 643 29.39 -82.62 16.69
CA SER A 643 29.40 -83.99 16.14
C SER A 643 29.75 -84.12 14.64
N ALA A 644 30.90 -83.61 14.19
CA ALA A 644 31.43 -83.93 12.85
C ALA A 644 32.86 -84.50 12.94
N ALA A 645 33.06 -85.69 12.36
CA ALA A 645 34.35 -86.37 12.28
C ALA A 645 35.29 -85.69 11.26
N PRO A 646 36.63 -85.74 11.44
CA PRO A 646 37.58 -85.19 10.47
C PRO A 646 37.50 -85.94 9.13
N GLY A 647 37.60 -85.20 8.02
CA GLY A 647 37.51 -85.74 6.66
C GLY A 647 38.76 -86.50 6.20
N SER A 648 38.64 -87.34 5.17
CA SER A 648 39.78 -88.06 4.57
C SER A 648 40.68 -87.10 3.80
N GLY A 649 41.95 -86.97 4.19
CA GLY A 649 42.94 -86.14 3.52
C GLY A 649 44.36 -86.43 4.02
N PRO A 650 45.40 -85.83 3.41
CA PRO A 650 46.80 -86.09 3.76
C PRO A 650 47.17 -85.66 5.19
N ALA A 651 46.32 -84.90 5.86
CA ALA A 651 46.47 -84.54 7.25
C ALA A 651 45.92 -85.61 8.21
N THR A 652 45.16 -86.60 7.70
CA THR A 652 44.43 -87.59 8.52
C THR A 652 45.22 -88.89 8.71
N THR A 653 45.57 -89.23 9.96
CA THR A 653 46.22 -90.51 10.31
C THR A 653 45.23 -91.48 10.89
N LEU A 654 45.22 -92.72 10.41
CA LEU A 654 44.36 -93.80 10.89
C LEU A 654 45.18 -94.79 11.75
N LEU A 655 44.89 -94.85 13.05
CA LEU A 655 45.56 -95.78 13.97
C LEU A 655 44.61 -96.90 14.37
N VAL A 656 45.04 -98.16 14.21
CA VAL A 656 44.32 -99.36 14.67
C VAL A 656 45.11 -100.02 15.79
N THR A 657 44.47 -100.27 16.94
CA THR A 657 45.12 -100.92 18.09
C THR A 657 44.42 -102.20 18.52
N ASP A 658 45.19 -103.18 18.99
CA ASP A 658 44.70 -104.46 19.50
C ASP A 658 45.54 -104.92 20.71
N ILE A 659 45.00 -105.79 21.55
CA ILE A 659 45.75 -106.45 22.63
C ILE A 659 46.44 -107.66 22.01
N GLN A 660 47.77 -107.72 22.14
CA GLN A 660 48.54 -108.83 21.60
C GLN A 660 48.10 -110.17 22.21
N ASP A 661 47.98 -111.20 21.37
CA ASP A 661 47.55 -112.55 21.75
C ASP A 661 46.18 -112.60 22.47
N SER A 662 45.31 -111.62 22.20
CA SER A 662 44.02 -111.44 22.87
C SER A 662 43.14 -112.68 22.85
N THR A 663 43.17 -113.48 21.78
CA THR A 663 42.40 -114.74 21.67
C THR A 663 42.80 -115.74 22.76
N VAL A 664 44.10 -115.95 22.98
CA VAL A 664 44.62 -116.88 24.00
C VAL A 664 44.31 -116.35 25.41
N LEU A 665 44.38 -115.01 25.59
CA LEU A 665 44.01 -114.38 26.85
C LEU A 665 42.51 -114.53 27.17
N TRP A 666 41.64 -114.40 26.16
CA TRP A 666 40.19 -114.61 26.31
C TRP A 666 39.81 -116.05 26.67
N GLU A 667 40.58 -117.05 26.22
CA GLU A 667 40.35 -118.47 26.53
C GLU A 667 40.99 -118.90 27.85
N GLY A 668 42.14 -118.33 28.22
CA GLY A 668 42.95 -118.77 29.37
C GLY A 668 42.76 -117.97 30.66
N LEU A 669 42.22 -116.75 30.60
CA LEU A 669 41.96 -115.92 31.79
C LEU A 669 40.45 -115.86 32.10
N PRO A 670 40.08 -115.68 33.38
CA PRO A 670 38.70 -115.38 33.76
C PRO A 670 38.16 -114.14 33.03
N ALA A 671 36.87 -114.19 32.67
CA ALA A 671 36.23 -113.17 31.83
C ALA A 671 36.24 -111.76 32.45
N ASP A 672 36.21 -111.65 33.78
CA ASP A 672 36.30 -110.38 34.50
C ASP A 672 37.69 -109.74 34.39
N VAL A 673 38.75 -110.56 34.37
CA VAL A 673 40.13 -110.08 34.14
C VAL A 673 40.29 -109.56 32.70
N MET A 674 39.72 -110.25 31.71
CA MET A 674 39.77 -109.80 30.32
C MET A 674 38.93 -108.56 30.06
N ASP A 675 37.74 -108.47 30.65
CA ASP A 675 36.93 -107.25 30.61
C ASP A 675 37.68 -106.07 31.24
N ALA A 676 38.38 -106.27 32.36
CA ALA A 676 39.23 -105.25 32.96
C ALA A 676 40.39 -104.82 32.05
N ALA A 677 41.09 -105.77 31.41
CA ALA A 677 42.19 -105.49 30.48
C ALA A 677 41.72 -104.70 29.25
N VAL A 678 40.59 -105.10 28.66
CA VAL A 678 39.96 -104.41 27.52
C VAL A 678 39.47 -103.02 27.91
N LYS A 679 38.87 -102.86 29.10
CA LYS A 679 38.50 -101.54 29.64
C LYS A 679 39.71 -100.65 29.86
N LEU A 680 40.84 -101.20 30.31
CA LEU A 680 42.08 -100.45 30.50
C LEU A 680 42.65 -100.00 29.15
N HIS A 681 42.72 -100.88 28.15
CA HIS A 681 43.10 -100.54 26.77
C HIS A 681 42.19 -99.42 26.21
N HIS A 682 40.86 -99.60 26.32
CA HIS A 682 39.80 -98.58 26.29
C HIS A 682 40.21 -97.19 26.75
N ARG A 683 40.53 -97.15 28.03
CA ARG A 683 40.78 -95.93 28.77
C ARG A 683 42.05 -95.26 28.28
N VAL A 684 43.15 -96.00 28.18
CA VAL A 684 44.45 -95.46 27.74
C VAL A 684 44.32 -94.82 26.36
N ILE A 685 43.66 -95.50 25.43
CA ILE A 685 43.44 -94.98 24.09
C ILE A 685 42.58 -93.71 24.11
N ARG A 686 41.48 -93.70 24.87
CA ARG A 686 40.59 -92.53 24.96
C ARG A 686 41.20 -91.33 25.67
N GLU A 687 42.08 -91.55 26.64
CA GLU A 687 42.84 -90.48 27.27
C GLU A 687 43.79 -89.82 26.26
N GLN A 688 44.45 -90.60 25.40
CA GLN A 688 45.28 -90.04 24.34
C GLN A 688 44.44 -89.31 23.26
N LEU A 689 43.20 -89.73 22.99
CA LEU A 689 42.29 -89.01 22.09
C LEU A 689 41.99 -87.59 22.57
N LEU A 690 41.67 -87.42 23.85
CA LEU A 690 41.39 -86.11 24.43
C LEU A 690 42.60 -85.17 24.31
N LYS A 691 43.80 -85.70 24.57
CA LYS A 691 45.03 -84.93 24.49
C LYS A 691 45.38 -84.48 23.08
N HIS A 692 45.14 -85.35 22.09
CA HIS A 692 45.57 -85.15 20.71
C HIS A 692 44.42 -84.80 19.75
N LYS A 693 43.25 -84.44 20.28
CA LYS A 693 42.04 -84.09 19.50
C LYS A 693 41.63 -85.16 18.47
N GLY A 694 41.79 -86.43 18.84
CA GLY A 694 41.45 -87.55 17.96
C GLY A 694 39.96 -87.90 17.98
N TYR A 695 39.49 -88.57 16.93
CA TYR A 695 38.11 -89.06 16.81
C TYR A 695 38.05 -90.61 16.89
N ASP A 696 37.24 -91.16 17.80
CA ASP A 696 37.02 -92.61 17.99
C ASP A 696 35.89 -93.11 17.08
N LYS A 697 36.17 -94.06 16.17
CA LYS A 697 35.14 -94.78 15.41
C LYS A 697 35.06 -96.22 15.91
N THR A 698 34.06 -96.47 16.75
CA THR A 698 33.80 -97.75 17.40
C THR A 698 33.29 -98.79 16.40
N ARG A 699 34.20 -99.70 16.00
CA ARG A 699 33.86 -101.10 15.62
C ARG A 699 35.08 -102.02 15.48
N LYS A 700 36.31 -101.48 15.45
CA LYS A 700 37.62 -102.10 15.72
C LYS A 700 38.59 -100.91 15.87
N TYR A 701 39.12 -100.64 17.07
CA TYR A 701 39.62 -99.33 17.53
C TYR A 701 40.40 -98.55 16.48
N MET A 702 39.70 -97.68 15.76
CA MET A 702 40.24 -96.93 14.64
C MET A 702 40.14 -95.46 14.97
N ILE A 703 41.30 -94.83 15.12
CA ILE A 703 41.43 -93.45 15.57
C ILE A 703 41.91 -92.59 14.43
N MET A 704 41.28 -91.44 14.24
CA MET A 704 41.68 -90.46 13.23
C MET A 704 42.20 -89.16 13.86
N TYR A 705 43.39 -88.74 13.44
CA TYR A 705 44.03 -87.47 13.84
C TYR A 705 44.28 -86.57 12.65
N GLU A 706 44.12 -85.26 12.82
CA GLU A 706 44.19 -84.24 11.76
C GLU A 706 45.63 -83.74 11.44
N ASN A 707 46.70 -84.28 12.06
CA ASN A 707 48.08 -83.96 11.66
C ASN A 707 49.15 -85.00 12.10
N VAL A 708 50.02 -85.44 11.18
CA VAL A 708 50.95 -86.59 11.33
C VAL A 708 52.16 -86.28 12.26
N ARG A 709 52.67 -85.04 12.29
CA ARG A 709 53.95 -84.70 12.96
C ARG A 709 53.92 -84.70 14.49
N GLN A 710 52.75 -84.79 15.11
CA GLN A 710 52.60 -84.64 16.56
C GLN A 710 52.75 -85.97 17.34
N TRP A 711 52.76 -87.11 16.65
CA TRP A 711 52.68 -88.44 17.29
C TRP A 711 54.02 -89.20 17.35
N GLU A 712 54.85 -89.18 16.30
CA GLU A 712 56.09 -89.97 16.23
C GLU A 712 57.20 -89.53 17.22
N GLY A 713 57.18 -88.29 17.71
CA GLY A 713 58.24 -87.75 18.58
C GLY A 713 58.16 -88.10 20.07
N ASN A 714 57.04 -88.65 20.56
CA ASN A 714 56.77 -88.73 22.01
C ASN A 714 56.39 -90.13 22.55
N MET A 715 56.34 -91.17 21.73
CA MET A 715 56.01 -92.53 22.22
C MET A 715 57.18 -93.27 22.86
N GLY A 716 58.44 -92.94 22.51
CA GLY A 716 59.61 -93.57 23.13
C GLY A 716 59.72 -93.32 24.65
N SER A 717 59.17 -92.22 25.15
CA SER A 717 59.25 -91.83 26.57
C SER A 717 58.00 -92.16 27.39
N SER A 718 56.85 -92.45 26.76
CA SER A 718 55.58 -92.71 27.47
C SER A 718 55.18 -94.19 27.54
N ALA A 719 55.72 -95.07 26.68
CA ALA A 719 55.51 -96.52 26.82
C ALA A 719 56.13 -97.08 28.12
N ALA A 720 57.18 -96.43 28.64
CA ALA A 720 57.84 -96.81 29.89
C ALA A 720 57.08 -96.40 31.17
N ALA A 721 55.99 -95.63 31.06
CA ALA A 721 55.26 -95.08 32.23
C ALA A 721 53.99 -95.86 32.61
N VAL A 722 53.51 -96.80 31.80
CA VAL A 722 52.27 -97.56 32.07
C VAL A 722 52.51 -98.94 32.70
N CYS A 723 53.73 -99.50 32.63
CA CYS A 723 54.08 -100.74 33.33
C CYS A 723 54.39 -100.56 34.84
N ARG A 724 53.94 -99.46 35.48
CA ARG A 724 54.26 -99.19 36.90
C ARG A 724 53.07 -99.11 37.83
N HIS A 725 51.86 -99.49 37.39
CA HIS A 725 50.70 -99.66 38.27
C HIS A 725 49.78 -100.84 37.90
N THR A 726 50.39 -101.93 37.43
CA THR A 726 49.93 -103.31 37.58
C THR A 726 51.19 -104.14 37.44
N ARG A 727 51.42 -105.12 38.33
CA ARG A 727 52.55 -106.04 38.20
C ARG A 727 52.64 -106.64 36.80
#